data_AF-A0A1X0R8D3-F1
#
_entry.id   AF-A0A1X0R8D3-F1
#
_cell.length_a   1.000
_cell.length_b   1.000
_cell.length_c   1.000
_cell.angle_alpha   90.00
_cell.angle_beta   90.00
_cell.angle_gamma   90.00
#
_symmetry.space_group_name_H-M   'P 1'
#
loop_
_entity.id
_entity.type
_entity.pdbx_description
1 polymer ?
#
loop_
_entity_poly.entity_id
_entity_poly.type
_entity_poly.pdbx_seq_one_letter_code
_entity_poly.pdbx_strand_id
1 'polypeptide(L)'
;MQEHALTEYPSSESVINQRILPSKYPSLGVKMSRTSNVVSFSKTHPHLLAVGLDKVRNEPCLFVWDISRSMESYTPTGSQTPIITTFRDAPRSTRSIDIHEDRSRYNDLSVSGPTSREAGPIRQYGSSEVISSCAWSEHASAPILIAGMANKYLRVYDIRSDTNSLQFSTKAVYGTTIDPFNPYRIASYTEEGVIKIWDTRKHTDAVLTLNPETKNNISKIVFSPAQRGLLASLSKDAQQMHLWDIQETCSLQSAVNNTSVKQKRGDEDLGIPVLWKSRKTRSSTRPFASFTFIPKMGKGTPPQLLGVHTDGNFEAVKVEETSQMAWQPTGGVIVAGRKGLLACQPTSTLDEKMTQLSLDKEDRTHQPIDMSQSIQQSTNYLLAEELERDISVIMRKRLLEGYSMDCEKNLKIIKHDRSLRELWTWMKIADQIAPKLSKVGNIDYSFHGVYGIWMGSHSRQKSSSPAATPRLSSPRLSREPSTQSVKDLFGSGGDMPMVETARVLQRNIALIACGLALNNDEFEVELRSLELKGEYDKAAALALFHDKLDRAIEALNSSRGKEDQQRKLMSAILASYQSGTTTDTWKSICESLCVDMVDRPYLKAIFAYIASDDWFRVLDEPGLPLRERMAIALRILDDDQVCYKSKKTL
;
A
#
# COMPACT_ATOMS: atom_id res chain seq x y z
N MET A 1 -29.33 30.41 -7.05
CA MET A 1 -30.22 30.62 -8.21
C MET A 1 -30.36 29.28 -8.91
N GLN A 2 -31.19 28.46 -8.29
CA GLN A 2 -31.49 27.08 -8.56
C GLN A 2 -32.99 27.05 -8.91
N GLU A 3 -33.43 26.01 -9.62
CA GLU A 3 -34.82 25.71 -9.99
C GLU A 3 -35.39 26.45 -11.21
N HIS A 4 -35.55 25.70 -12.31
CA HIS A 4 -36.78 25.61 -13.14
C HIS A 4 -36.43 24.88 -14.45
N ALA A 5 -36.50 23.55 -14.47
CA ALA A 5 -36.55 22.76 -15.72
C ALA A 5 -37.04 21.31 -15.48
N LEU A 6 -38.10 21.13 -14.69
CA LEU A 6 -38.83 19.86 -14.59
C LEU A 6 -40.32 20.16 -14.60
N THR A 7 -40.96 19.94 -15.76
CA THR A 7 -42.41 19.91 -16.12
C THR A 7 -42.49 20.40 -17.57
N GLU A 8 -42.89 19.68 -18.61
CA GLU A 8 -44.05 18.81 -18.82
C GLU A 8 -43.78 17.89 -20.03
N TYR A 9 -44.24 16.63 -19.96
CA TYR A 9 -44.55 15.84 -21.15
C TYR A 9 -45.99 16.18 -21.59
N PRO A 10 -46.28 16.54 -22.85
CA PRO A 10 -47.66 16.62 -23.30
C PRO A 10 -48.16 15.23 -23.70
N SER A 11 -49.25 14.83 -23.06
CA SER A 11 -50.12 13.73 -23.45
C SER A 11 -50.73 13.97 -24.84
N SER A 12 -50.96 12.87 -25.55
CA SER A 12 -51.55 12.78 -26.87
C SER A 12 -53.01 13.25 -26.89
N GLU A 13 -53.26 14.54 -27.17
CA GLU A 13 -54.50 15.07 -27.75
C GLU A 13 -54.38 16.59 -27.94
N SER A 14 -53.97 17.05 -29.13
CA SER A 14 -54.31 18.35 -29.73
C SER A 14 -53.48 18.58 -31.00
N VAL A 15 -53.85 17.86 -32.06
CA VAL A 15 -53.53 18.32 -33.41
C VAL A 15 -54.50 19.47 -33.69
N ILE A 16 -53.97 20.68 -33.90
CA ILE A 16 -54.43 21.77 -34.78
C ILE A 16 -53.94 23.12 -34.20
N ASN A 17 -53.04 23.77 -34.94
CA ASN A 17 -52.59 25.17 -34.82
C ASN A 17 -51.65 25.54 -33.65
N GLN A 18 -50.37 25.16 -33.75
CA GLN A 18 -49.28 25.92 -33.12
C GLN A 18 -48.46 26.67 -34.18
N ARG A 19 -48.49 28.01 -34.10
CA ARG A 19 -47.52 28.89 -34.76
C ARG A 19 -46.12 28.46 -34.29
N ILE A 20 -45.27 28.10 -35.25
CA ILE A 20 -43.86 27.75 -35.02
C ILE A 20 -43.15 28.98 -34.46
N LEU A 21 -42.91 29.00 -33.15
CA LEU A 21 -41.93 29.91 -32.55
C LEU A 21 -40.55 29.48 -33.05
N PRO A 22 -39.68 30.40 -33.51
CA PRO A 22 -38.34 30.03 -33.97
C PRO A 22 -37.56 29.42 -32.80
N SER A 23 -37.08 28.19 -33.00
CA SER A 23 -36.22 27.46 -32.03
C SER A 23 -35.08 28.36 -31.55
N LYS A 24 -34.88 28.50 -30.23
CA LYS A 24 -33.81 29.33 -29.62
C LYS A 24 -32.38 28.87 -29.97
N TYR A 25 -32.24 27.72 -30.63
CA TYR A 25 -30.97 27.10 -31.00
C TYR A 25 -30.96 26.71 -32.48
N PRO A 26 -29.81 26.80 -33.16
CA PRO A 26 -29.67 26.33 -34.53
C PRO A 26 -29.88 24.81 -34.59
N SER A 27 -30.81 24.35 -35.42
CA SER A 27 -31.01 22.92 -35.68
C SER A 27 -30.08 22.48 -36.80
N LEU A 28 -29.18 21.53 -36.50
CA LEU A 28 -28.41 20.84 -37.54
C LEU A 28 -29.37 19.87 -38.24
N GLY A 29 -29.70 20.15 -39.50
CA GLY A 29 -30.64 19.38 -40.31
C GLY A 29 -30.12 17.99 -40.68
N VAL A 30 -29.93 17.12 -39.69
CA VAL A 30 -29.73 15.68 -39.92
C VAL A 30 -31.05 15.17 -40.48
N LYS A 31 -31.16 15.08 -41.82
CA LYS A 31 -32.41 14.84 -42.57
C LYS A 31 -33.10 13.51 -42.26
N MET A 32 -32.57 12.70 -41.35
CA MET A 32 -33.04 11.33 -41.09
C MET A 32 -33.02 11.03 -39.58
N SER A 33 -34.12 10.48 -39.07
CA SER A 33 -34.23 9.95 -37.71
C SER A 33 -33.33 8.72 -37.56
N ARG A 34 -32.05 8.95 -37.25
CA ARG A 34 -31.05 7.92 -37.00
C ARG A 34 -30.51 8.07 -35.58
N THR A 35 -30.14 6.97 -34.97
CA THR A 35 -29.41 6.92 -33.70
C THR A 35 -28.01 7.50 -33.88
N SER A 36 -27.67 8.46 -33.02
CA SER A 36 -26.32 9.02 -32.92
C SER A 36 -25.55 8.27 -31.84
N ASN A 37 -24.53 7.52 -32.26
CA ASN A 37 -23.70 6.71 -31.36
C ASN A 37 -22.66 7.55 -30.61
N VAL A 38 -22.15 8.60 -31.25
CA VAL A 38 -21.12 9.45 -30.68
C VAL A 38 -21.21 10.87 -31.22
N VAL A 39 -20.96 11.84 -30.35
CA VAL A 39 -20.86 13.25 -30.68
C VAL A 39 -19.60 13.81 -30.02
N SER A 40 -18.79 14.56 -30.77
CA SER A 40 -17.50 15.06 -30.27
C SER A 40 -17.19 16.45 -30.83
N PHE A 41 -16.93 17.40 -29.94
CA PHE A 41 -16.47 18.75 -30.27
C PHE A 41 -14.94 18.79 -30.36
N SER A 42 -14.42 19.56 -31.31
CA SER A 42 -12.98 19.84 -31.35
C SER A 42 -12.60 20.86 -30.30
N LYS A 43 -11.62 20.53 -29.44
CA LYS A 43 -11.10 21.49 -28.45
C LYS A 43 -10.26 22.59 -29.07
N THR A 44 -9.55 22.30 -30.16
CA THR A 44 -8.69 23.25 -30.89
C THR A 44 -9.48 24.12 -31.85
N HIS A 45 -10.59 23.59 -32.38
CA HIS A 45 -11.47 24.27 -33.33
C HIS A 45 -12.94 24.18 -32.86
N PRO A 46 -13.37 24.98 -31.86
CA PRO A 46 -14.66 24.80 -31.17
C PRO A 46 -15.91 24.90 -32.06
N HIS A 47 -15.79 25.46 -33.26
CA HIS A 47 -16.86 25.53 -34.25
C HIS A 47 -17.13 24.17 -34.94
N LEU A 48 -16.20 23.21 -34.84
CA LEU A 48 -16.31 21.90 -35.48
C LEU A 48 -16.94 20.85 -34.56
N LEU A 49 -17.93 20.15 -35.10
CA LEU A 49 -18.64 19.06 -34.44
C LEU A 49 -18.64 17.80 -35.29
N ALA A 50 -18.14 16.70 -34.74
CA ALA A 50 -18.24 15.38 -35.35
C ALA A 50 -19.45 14.62 -34.78
N VAL A 51 -20.22 13.99 -35.65
CA VAL A 51 -21.40 13.18 -35.32
C VAL A 51 -21.26 11.82 -36.00
N GLY A 52 -21.17 10.76 -35.21
CA GLY A 52 -21.12 9.38 -35.66
C GLY A 52 -22.48 8.71 -35.49
N LEU A 53 -22.98 8.11 -36.57
CA LEU A 53 -24.30 7.50 -36.66
C LEU A 53 -24.23 5.99 -36.88
N ASP A 54 -25.39 5.35 -36.74
CA ASP A 54 -25.59 3.96 -37.13
C ASP A 54 -25.50 3.71 -38.64
N LYS A 55 -25.18 2.47 -38.98
CA LYS A 55 -25.01 2.01 -40.36
C LYS A 55 -26.32 2.09 -41.14
N VAL A 56 -26.28 2.75 -42.30
CA VAL A 56 -27.35 2.72 -43.31
C VAL A 56 -26.76 2.40 -44.67
N ARG A 57 -27.49 1.61 -45.47
CA ARG A 57 -27.02 1.17 -46.79
C ARG A 57 -26.83 2.37 -47.73
N ASN A 58 -25.67 2.43 -48.37
CA ASN A 58 -25.22 3.44 -49.33
C ASN A 58 -25.18 4.89 -48.80
N GLU A 59 -25.17 5.07 -47.48
CA GLU A 59 -25.24 6.38 -46.84
C GLU A 59 -24.00 6.62 -45.95
N PRO A 60 -23.46 7.84 -45.90
CA PRO A 60 -22.40 8.18 -44.95
C PRO A 60 -22.91 8.20 -43.52
N CYS A 61 -22.06 7.79 -42.60
CA CYS A 61 -22.39 7.62 -41.18
C CYS A 61 -21.53 8.49 -40.26
N LEU A 62 -20.46 9.12 -40.77
CA LEU A 62 -19.68 10.11 -40.03
C LEU A 62 -19.87 11.49 -40.67
N PHE A 63 -20.45 12.41 -39.92
CA PHE A 63 -20.68 13.79 -40.34
C PHE A 63 -19.80 14.76 -39.55
N VAL A 64 -19.22 15.73 -40.23
CA VAL A 64 -18.55 16.87 -39.59
C VAL A 64 -19.31 18.13 -39.94
N TRP A 65 -19.69 18.89 -38.93
CA TRP A 65 -20.45 20.12 -39.03
C TRP A 65 -19.59 21.30 -38.59
N ASP A 66 -19.82 22.45 -39.23
CA ASP A 66 -19.32 23.75 -38.80
C ASP A 66 -20.51 24.52 -38.24
N ILE A 67 -20.58 24.59 -36.91
CA ILE A 67 -21.73 25.15 -36.19
C ILE A 67 -21.86 26.66 -36.46
N SER A 68 -20.76 27.36 -36.72
CA SER A 68 -20.79 28.78 -37.04
C SER A 68 -21.58 29.05 -38.33
N ARG A 69 -21.44 28.20 -39.36
CA ARG A 69 -22.22 28.31 -40.61
C ARG A 69 -23.71 28.09 -40.39
N SER A 70 -24.05 27.19 -39.47
CA SER A 70 -25.45 26.92 -39.10
C SER A 70 -26.06 28.05 -38.27
N MET A 71 -25.25 28.78 -37.49
CA MET A 71 -25.68 30.01 -36.80
C MET A 71 -25.88 31.17 -37.78
N GLU A 72 -25.03 31.33 -38.79
CA GLU A 72 -25.16 32.37 -39.83
C GLU A 72 -26.39 32.18 -40.73
N SER A 73 -26.75 30.92 -41.01
CA SER A 73 -27.97 30.60 -41.76
C SER A 73 -29.26 30.82 -40.94
N TYR A 74 -29.14 30.98 -39.62
CA TYR A 74 -30.25 31.25 -38.71
C TYR A 74 -30.53 32.75 -38.52
N THR A 75 -29.56 33.64 -38.77
CA THR A 75 -29.79 35.09 -38.69
C THR A 75 -30.64 35.57 -39.87
N PRO A 76 -31.85 36.10 -39.66
CA PRO A 76 -32.63 36.70 -40.74
C PRO A 76 -31.90 37.95 -41.24
N THR A 77 -31.68 38.05 -42.54
CA THR A 77 -31.25 39.29 -43.21
C THR A 77 -32.23 40.42 -42.86
N GLY A 78 -31.84 41.25 -41.89
CA GLY A 78 -32.70 42.30 -41.37
C GLY A 78 -32.06 43.20 -40.30
N SER A 79 -30.74 43.38 -40.30
CA SER A 79 -30.11 44.57 -39.67
C SER A 79 -28.68 44.72 -40.16
N GLN A 80 -28.49 45.52 -41.20
CA GLN A 80 -27.18 46.07 -41.52
C GLN A 80 -26.80 47.07 -40.41
N THR A 81 -25.76 46.74 -39.64
CA THR A 81 -24.75 47.73 -39.24
C THR A 81 -23.38 47.03 -39.25
N PRO A 82 -22.34 47.63 -39.86
CA PRO A 82 -21.05 46.99 -39.95
C PRO A 82 -20.30 47.19 -38.63
N ILE A 83 -20.02 46.11 -37.89
CA ILE A 83 -18.98 46.15 -36.86
C ILE A 83 -17.71 45.58 -37.48
N ILE A 84 -16.81 46.50 -37.78
CA ILE A 84 -15.41 46.27 -38.09
C ILE A 84 -14.75 45.63 -36.87
N THR A 85 -14.24 44.40 -37.00
CA THR A 85 -13.10 43.95 -36.19
C THR A 85 -11.97 43.52 -37.11
N THR A 86 -10.98 44.40 -37.10
CA THR A 86 -9.69 44.42 -37.79
C THR A 86 -8.97 43.06 -37.78
N PHE A 87 -8.80 42.47 -38.96
CA PHE A 87 -7.68 41.55 -39.23
C PHE A 87 -6.48 42.38 -39.70
N ARG A 88 -5.35 42.20 -39.01
CA ARG A 88 -4.05 42.74 -39.41
C ARG A 88 -3.34 41.69 -40.28
N ASP A 89 -3.07 42.09 -41.51
CA ASP A 89 -2.03 41.61 -42.45
C ASP A 89 -0.77 41.05 -41.72
N ALA A 90 0.07 40.12 -42.20
CA ALA A 90 0.44 39.53 -43.51
C ALA A 90 1.64 38.57 -43.21
N PRO A 91 2.31 37.84 -44.15
CA PRO A 91 2.32 38.09 -45.59
C PRO A 91 2.15 36.92 -46.55
N ARG A 92 1.80 37.36 -47.74
CA ARG A 92 1.60 36.68 -49.01
C ARG A 92 2.82 35.87 -49.44
N SER A 93 2.57 34.64 -49.89
CA SER A 93 3.36 34.01 -50.94
C SER A 93 2.88 34.53 -52.29
N THR A 94 3.76 35.18 -53.02
CA THR A 94 3.60 35.45 -54.45
C THR A 94 4.04 34.21 -55.23
N ARG A 95 3.12 33.61 -55.99
CA ARG A 95 3.30 33.36 -57.44
C ARG A 95 2.05 32.74 -58.04
N SER A 96 1.83 33.16 -59.27
CA SER A 96 0.66 33.10 -60.12
C SER A 96 0.79 32.01 -61.20
N ILE A 97 -0.36 31.57 -61.76
CA ILE A 97 -0.58 31.14 -63.18
C ILE A 97 0.01 29.73 -63.53
N ASP A 98 -0.61 28.74 -64.19
CA ASP A 98 -1.70 28.56 -65.19
C ASP A 98 -2.33 27.14 -65.07
N ILE A 99 -3.65 26.91 -65.22
CA ILE A 99 -4.44 26.49 -66.42
C ILE A 99 -4.07 25.13 -67.08
N HIS A 100 -4.92 24.11 -66.85
CA HIS A 100 -5.56 23.21 -67.83
C HIS A 100 -6.40 22.16 -67.06
N GLU A 101 -7.73 22.31 -67.02
CA GLU A 101 -8.73 21.54 -67.78
C GLU A 101 -8.60 20.01 -67.68
N ASP A 102 -9.54 19.38 -66.97
CA ASP A 102 -10.31 18.31 -67.62
C ASP A 102 -11.79 18.27 -67.16
N ARG A 103 -12.65 18.21 -68.17
CA ARG A 103 -14.11 18.27 -68.13
C ARG A 103 -14.66 16.87 -67.87
N SER A 104 -15.64 16.72 -66.99
CA SER A 104 -16.93 16.06 -67.32
C SER A 104 -17.82 15.89 -66.09
N ARG A 105 -18.89 16.69 -66.02
CA ARG A 105 -20.30 16.23 -66.05
C ARG A 105 -21.20 17.44 -65.74
N TYR A 106 -21.81 17.96 -66.80
CA TYR A 106 -22.88 18.96 -66.76
C TYR A 106 -24.24 18.26 -66.71
N ASN A 107 -25.06 18.67 -65.76
CA ASN A 107 -26.52 18.87 -65.77
C ASN A 107 -26.78 19.61 -64.45
N ASP A 108 -27.44 20.75 -64.34
CA ASP A 108 -28.49 21.35 -65.14
C ASP A 108 -28.56 22.85 -64.76
N LEU A 109 -28.85 23.74 -65.72
CA LEU A 109 -29.04 25.16 -65.49
C LEU A 109 -30.55 25.44 -65.37
N SER A 110 -31.00 25.91 -64.20
CA SER A 110 -32.23 26.69 -64.08
C SER A 110 -32.09 27.76 -63.01
N VAL A 111 -32.58 28.96 -63.34
CA VAL A 111 -32.44 30.21 -62.60
C VAL A 111 -33.71 30.48 -61.78
N SER A 112 -33.51 31.10 -60.61
CA SER A 112 -34.41 31.94 -59.78
C SER A 112 -35.08 31.33 -58.52
N GLY A 113 -34.71 31.94 -57.38
CA GLY A 113 -35.35 31.83 -56.05
C GLY A 113 -34.31 31.97 -54.92
N PRO A 114 -34.45 32.89 -53.92
CA PRO A 114 -33.56 32.92 -52.77
C PRO A 114 -33.99 31.82 -51.79
N THR A 115 -33.63 30.58 -52.10
CA THR A 115 -33.80 29.48 -51.15
C THR A 115 -32.69 29.58 -50.10
N SER A 116 -33.07 29.63 -48.83
CA SER A 116 -32.12 29.55 -47.72
C SER A 116 -31.24 28.32 -47.93
N ARG A 117 -29.94 28.53 -48.18
CA ARG A 117 -28.97 27.44 -48.25
C ARG A 117 -28.93 26.79 -46.87
N GLU A 118 -29.65 25.68 -46.69
CA GLU A 118 -29.46 24.82 -45.51
C GLU A 118 -27.98 24.45 -45.43
N ALA A 119 -27.29 24.91 -44.38
CA ALA A 119 -25.88 24.61 -44.15
C ALA A 119 -25.73 23.11 -43.82
N GLY A 120 -25.50 22.29 -44.85
CA GLY A 120 -25.20 20.87 -44.71
C GLY A 120 -23.84 20.62 -44.04
N PRO A 121 -23.52 19.35 -43.72
CA PRO A 121 -22.25 18.98 -43.10
C PRO A 121 -21.07 19.33 -44.04
N ILE A 122 -19.97 19.82 -43.46
CA ILE A 122 -18.78 20.23 -44.21
C ILE A 122 -17.99 19.03 -44.76
N ARG A 123 -18.06 17.88 -44.10
CA ARG A 123 -17.46 16.61 -44.55
C ARG A 123 -18.35 15.44 -44.16
N GLN A 124 -18.30 14.39 -44.99
CA GLN A 124 -19.06 13.17 -44.80
C GLN A 124 -18.15 11.98 -45.10
N TYR A 125 -18.11 10.99 -44.21
CA TYR A 125 -17.28 9.79 -44.36
C TYR A 125 -18.04 8.52 -43.97
N GLY A 126 -17.47 7.37 -44.33
CA GLY A 126 -17.93 6.06 -43.88
C GLY A 126 -19.26 5.64 -44.46
N SER A 127 -19.28 5.37 -45.77
CA SER A 127 -20.47 4.85 -46.43
C SER A 127 -20.80 3.45 -45.90
N SER A 128 -22.00 3.27 -45.34
CA SER A 128 -22.45 1.98 -44.78
C SER A 128 -21.58 1.41 -43.67
N GLU A 129 -20.91 2.26 -42.90
CA GLU A 129 -20.07 1.85 -41.78
C GLU A 129 -20.61 2.42 -40.48
N VAL A 130 -20.86 1.58 -39.47
CA VAL A 130 -21.23 2.06 -38.14
C VAL A 130 -20.06 2.84 -37.53
N ILE A 131 -20.36 3.99 -36.92
CA ILE A 131 -19.39 4.76 -36.15
C ILE A 131 -19.59 4.43 -34.67
N SER A 132 -18.57 3.82 -34.07
CA SER A 132 -18.60 3.33 -32.69
C SER A 132 -17.97 4.30 -31.68
N SER A 133 -17.01 5.11 -32.12
CA SER A 133 -16.42 6.19 -31.31
C SER A 133 -15.73 7.21 -32.20
N CYS A 134 -15.53 8.43 -31.69
CA CYS A 134 -14.73 9.45 -32.36
C CYS A 134 -14.09 10.44 -31.36
N ALA A 135 -12.92 10.95 -31.70
CA ALA A 135 -12.20 11.95 -30.91
C ALA A 135 -11.34 12.87 -31.79
N TRP A 136 -11.24 14.13 -31.39
CA TRP A 136 -10.43 15.15 -32.07
C TRP A 136 -9.06 15.31 -31.44
N SER A 137 -8.01 15.38 -32.28
CA SER A 137 -6.64 15.65 -31.81
C SER A 137 -6.54 16.99 -31.10
N GLU A 138 -5.84 17.00 -29.96
CA GLU A 138 -5.61 18.20 -29.14
C GLU A 138 -4.33 18.96 -29.52
N HIS A 139 -3.45 18.35 -30.32
CA HIS A 139 -2.08 18.84 -30.55
C HIS A 139 -1.82 19.39 -31.95
N ALA A 140 -2.65 19.01 -32.92
CA ALA A 140 -2.43 19.42 -34.30
C ALA A 140 -3.00 20.83 -34.54
N SER A 141 -2.23 21.65 -35.27
CA SER A 141 -2.76 22.88 -35.91
C SER A 141 -3.84 22.57 -36.95
N ALA A 142 -3.93 21.30 -37.35
CA ALA A 142 -4.93 20.73 -38.22
C ALA A 142 -6.12 20.12 -37.42
N PRO A 143 -7.36 20.26 -37.88
CA PRO A 143 -8.49 19.52 -37.35
C PRO A 143 -8.39 18.04 -37.76
N ILE A 144 -7.67 17.25 -36.95
CA ILE A 144 -7.53 15.80 -37.13
C ILE A 144 -8.60 15.07 -36.31
N LEU A 145 -9.37 14.22 -36.97
CA LEU A 145 -10.44 13.42 -36.39
C LEU A 145 -10.08 11.93 -36.46
N ILE A 146 -10.13 11.24 -35.33
CA ILE A 146 -10.03 9.78 -35.27
C ILE A 146 -11.43 9.19 -35.06
N ALA A 147 -11.79 8.16 -35.81
CA ALA A 147 -13.06 7.45 -35.69
C ALA A 147 -12.89 5.93 -35.71
N GLY A 148 -13.61 5.23 -34.84
CA GLY A 148 -13.77 3.78 -34.86
C GLY A 148 -14.92 3.37 -35.77
N MET A 149 -14.61 2.71 -36.88
CA MET A 149 -15.51 2.44 -37.98
C MET A 149 -15.66 0.95 -38.28
N ALA A 150 -16.88 0.56 -38.67
CA ALA A 150 -17.21 -0.81 -39.14
C ALA A 150 -16.87 -1.94 -38.16
N ASN A 151 -16.64 -1.63 -36.89
CA ASN A 151 -16.15 -2.54 -35.84
C ASN A 151 -14.82 -3.25 -36.18
N LYS A 152 -14.04 -2.70 -37.11
CA LYS A 152 -12.81 -3.31 -37.63
C LYS A 152 -11.67 -2.33 -37.88
N TYR A 153 -11.95 -1.03 -37.91
CA TYR A 153 -10.96 -0.04 -38.28
C TYR A 153 -10.97 1.15 -37.32
N LEU A 154 -9.79 1.62 -36.94
CA LEU A 154 -9.62 3.02 -36.54
C LEU A 154 -9.14 3.79 -37.76
N ARG A 155 -9.77 4.92 -38.06
CA ARG A 155 -9.36 5.78 -39.18
C ARG A 155 -9.10 7.20 -38.71
N VAL A 156 -8.05 7.81 -39.26
CA VAL A 156 -7.65 9.19 -38.97
C VAL A 156 -7.85 10.04 -40.21
N TYR A 157 -8.61 11.12 -40.05
CA TYR A 157 -8.99 12.06 -41.10
C TYR A 157 -8.41 13.44 -40.78
N ASP A 158 -7.69 14.06 -41.72
CA ASP A 158 -7.46 15.51 -41.69
C ASP A 158 -8.64 16.17 -42.43
N ILE A 159 -9.48 16.91 -41.71
CA ILE A 159 -10.72 17.48 -42.28
C ILE A 159 -10.45 18.51 -43.38
N ARG A 160 -9.24 19.07 -43.44
CA ARG A 160 -8.84 20.04 -44.46
C ARG A 160 -8.47 19.36 -45.78
N SER A 161 -8.13 18.08 -45.76
CA SER A 161 -7.60 17.33 -46.90
C SER A 161 -8.57 16.25 -47.35
N ASP A 162 -8.69 16.04 -48.66
CA ASP A 162 -9.46 14.93 -49.24
C ASP A 162 -8.59 13.68 -49.51
N THR A 163 -7.41 13.61 -48.87
CA THR A 163 -6.51 12.45 -48.93
C THR A 163 -7.10 11.22 -48.24
N ASN A 164 -6.70 10.03 -48.70
CA ASN A 164 -7.01 8.77 -48.04
C ASN A 164 -6.68 8.82 -46.55
N SER A 165 -7.60 8.34 -45.71
CA SER A 165 -7.40 8.29 -44.28
C SER A 165 -6.36 7.24 -43.87
N LEU A 166 -5.59 7.55 -42.84
CA LEU A 166 -4.73 6.55 -42.19
C LEU A 166 -5.63 5.52 -41.50
N GLN A 167 -5.39 4.23 -41.75
CA GLN A 167 -6.24 3.14 -41.26
C GLN A 167 -5.44 2.14 -40.43
N PHE A 168 -5.96 1.81 -39.24
CA PHE A 168 -5.51 0.70 -38.41
C PHE A 168 -6.53 -0.43 -38.46
N SER A 169 -6.10 -1.65 -38.80
CA SER A 169 -6.96 -2.83 -38.75
C SER A 169 -7.02 -3.37 -37.32
N THR A 170 -8.15 -3.20 -36.63
CA THR A 170 -8.30 -3.57 -35.22
C THR A 170 -9.75 -3.72 -34.78
N LYS A 171 -9.99 -4.64 -33.84
CA LYS A 171 -11.28 -4.74 -33.12
C LYS A 171 -11.41 -3.72 -31.98
N ALA A 172 -10.32 -3.04 -31.61
CA ALA A 172 -10.33 -2.03 -30.55
C ALA A 172 -10.78 -0.68 -31.12
N VAL A 173 -12.08 -0.54 -31.39
CA VAL A 173 -12.66 0.65 -32.03
C VAL A 173 -13.49 1.51 -31.09
N TYR A 174 -13.71 1.06 -29.85
CA TYR A 174 -14.60 1.72 -28.88
C TYR A 174 -13.84 2.73 -28.02
N GLY A 175 -14.57 3.77 -27.60
CA GLY A 175 -14.11 4.84 -26.70
C GLY A 175 -12.76 5.45 -27.04
N THR A 176 -12.53 5.78 -28.31
CA THR A 176 -11.29 6.45 -28.74
C THR A 176 -11.00 7.70 -27.90
N THR A 177 -9.79 7.78 -27.36
CA THR A 177 -9.28 8.93 -26.59
C THR A 177 -7.83 9.21 -27.00
N ILE A 178 -7.37 10.44 -26.79
CA ILE A 178 -6.08 10.94 -27.30
C ILE A 178 -5.24 11.37 -26.12
N ASP A 179 -3.93 11.11 -26.18
CA ASP A 179 -3.01 11.52 -25.13
C ASP A 179 -2.81 13.06 -25.16
N PRO A 180 -3.18 13.80 -24.10
CA PRO A 180 -3.01 15.26 -24.03
C PRO A 180 -1.55 15.73 -23.99
N PHE A 181 -0.58 14.82 -23.95
CA PHE A 181 0.85 15.14 -23.93
C PHE A 181 1.65 14.54 -25.09
N ASN A 182 1.06 13.64 -25.88
CA ASN A 182 1.71 13.06 -27.05
C ASN A 182 0.77 13.11 -28.29
N PRO A 183 1.09 13.92 -29.32
CA PRO A 183 0.24 14.12 -30.50
C PRO A 183 -0.06 12.85 -31.30
N TYR A 184 0.84 11.87 -31.23
CA TYR A 184 0.74 10.68 -32.06
C TYR A 184 0.05 9.52 -31.36
N ARG A 185 -0.24 9.65 -30.06
CA ARG A 185 -0.75 8.56 -29.23
C ARG A 185 -2.26 8.61 -29.05
N ILE A 186 -2.89 7.47 -29.33
CA ILE A 186 -4.33 7.27 -29.14
C ILE A 186 -4.57 5.99 -28.36
N ALA A 187 -5.65 5.93 -27.58
CA ALA A 187 -6.10 4.72 -26.91
C ALA A 187 -7.55 4.40 -27.31
N SER A 188 -7.84 3.12 -27.40
CA SER A 188 -9.16 2.57 -27.69
C SER A 188 -9.30 1.20 -27.04
N TYR A 189 -10.51 0.65 -26.97
CA TYR A 189 -10.72 -0.69 -26.40
C TYR A 189 -11.58 -1.59 -27.28
N THR A 190 -11.45 -2.89 -27.09
CA THR A 190 -12.27 -3.94 -27.74
C THR A 190 -13.56 -4.17 -26.96
N GLU A 191 -14.55 -4.79 -27.61
CA GLU A 191 -15.79 -5.22 -26.93
C GLU A 191 -15.51 -6.14 -25.73
N GLU A 192 -14.46 -6.96 -25.82
CA GLU A 192 -13.98 -7.87 -24.76
C GLU A 192 -13.27 -7.15 -23.60
N GLY A 193 -13.11 -5.82 -23.65
CA GLY A 193 -12.48 -5.03 -22.61
C GLY A 193 -10.95 -4.92 -22.70
N VAL A 194 -10.32 -5.34 -23.80
CA VAL A 194 -8.87 -5.15 -24.00
C VAL A 194 -8.60 -3.72 -24.46
N ILE A 195 -7.81 -2.96 -23.73
CA ILE A 195 -7.41 -1.59 -24.10
C ILE A 195 -6.13 -1.67 -24.93
N LYS A 196 -6.09 -0.95 -26.05
CA LYS A 196 -4.92 -0.83 -26.92
C LYS A 196 -4.53 0.62 -27.08
N ILE A 197 -3.23 0.86 -27.04
CA ILE A 197 -2.60 2.16 -27.30
C ILE A 197 -1.90 2.07 -28.65
N TRP A 198 -2.15 3.06 -29.50
CA TRP A 198 -1.63 3.13 -30.85
C TRP A 198 -0.76 4.38 -31.03
N ASP A 199 0.17 4.30 -31.96
CA ASP A 199 0.93 5.45 -32.44
C ASP A 199 0.60 5.67 -33.92
N THR A 200 0.14 6.86 -34.25
CA THR A 200 -0.25 7.23 -35.63
C THR A 200 0.90 7.17 -36.63
N ARG A 201 2.15 7.17 -36.17
CA ARG A 201 3.32 6.96 -37.01
C ARG A 201 3.55 5.48 -37.32
N LYS A 202 3.05 4.57 -36.47
CA LYS A 202 3.17 3.11 -36.61
C LYS A 202 1.79 2.45 -36.60
N HIS A 203 1.20 2.30 -37.78
CA HIS A 203 -0.20 1.89 -37.95
C HIS A 203 -0.43 0.38 -38.13
N THR A 204 0.61 -0.45 -38.07
CA THR A 204 0.49 -1.91 -38.21
C THR A 204 -0.01 -2.58 -36.94
N ASP A 205 0.56 -2.19 -35.79
CA ASP A 205 0.37 -2.86 -34.51
C ASP A 205 0.17 -1.86 -33.38
N ALA A 206 -0.56 -2.28 -32.35
CA ALA A 206 -0.67 -1.52 -31.12
C ALA A 206 0.69 -1.47 -30.42
N VAL A 207 1.03 -0.29 -29.89
CA VAL A 207 2.31 -0.06 -29.20
C VAL A 207 2.27 -0.60 -27.77
N LEU A 208 1.10 -0.57 -27.12
CA LEU A 208 0.88 -1.18 -25.82
C LEU A 208 -0.53 -1.78 -25.75
N THR A 209 -0.66 -2.95 -25.14
CA THR A 209 -1.95 -3.59 -24.87
C THR A 209 -2.11 -3.74 -23.36
N LEU A 210 -3.21 -3.23 -22.80
CA LEU A 210 -3.56 -3.30 -21.40
C LEU A 210 -4.75 -4.24 -21.23
N ASN A 211 -4.56 -5.29 -20.44
CA ASN A 211 -5.60 -6.27 -20.15
C ASN A 211 -6.13 -6.03 -18.73
N PRO A 212 -7.40 -5.63 -18.55
CA PRO A 212 -8.01 -5.60 -17.22
C PRO A 212 -8.08 -7.02 -16.64
N GLU A 213 -7.87 -7.13 -15.32
CA GLU A 213 -7.89 -8.40 -14.58
C GLU A 213 -9.26 -9.11 -14.67
N THR A 214 -10.33 -8.33 -14.74
CA THR A 214 -11.70 -8.82 -14.94
C THR A 214 -12.10 -8.63 -16.40
N LYS A 215 -12.61 -9.70 -17.02
CA LYS A 215 -13.17 -9.68 -18.39
C LYS A 215 -14.56 -9.01 -18.39
N ASN A 216 -14.61 -7.77 -17.91
CA ASN A 216 -15.83 -6.97 -17.87
C ASN A 216 -15.78 -5.95 -19.02
N ASN A 217 -16.92 -5.76 -19.69
CA ASN A 217 -17.03 -4.80 -20.77
C ASN A 217 -16.68 -3.39 -20.26
N ILE A 218 -15.70 -2.75 -20.90
CA ILE A 218 -15.31 -1.38 -20.58
C ILE A 218 -16.41 -0.43 -21.06
N SER A 219 -16.84 0.48 -20.19
CA SER A 219 -17.81 1.53 -20.53
C SER A 219 -17.15 2.82 -20.98
N LYS A 220 -15.96 3.16 -20.45
CA LYS A 220 -15.26 4.39 -20.80
C LYS A 220 -13.76 4.33 -20.50
N ILE A 221 -12.96 4.99 -21.32
CA ILE A 221 -11.54 5.28 -21.06
C ILE A 221 -11.25 6.76 -21.28
N VAL A 222 -10.35 7.35 -20.50
CA VAL A 222 -9.96 8.77 -20.61
C VAL A 222 -8.50 8.95 -20.18
N PHE A 223 -7.69 9.65 -20.98
CA PHE A 223 -6.35 10.08 -20.55
C PHE A 223 -6.42 11.25 -19.57
N SER A 224 -5.51 11.28 -18.61
CA SER A 224 -5.38 12.41 -17.70
C SER A 224 -4.89 13.65 -18.46
N PRO A 225 -5.62 14.78 -18.40
CA PRO A 225 -5.14 16.06 -18.95
C PRO A 225 -4.09 16.71 -18.05
N ALA A 226 -3.91 16.19 -16.83
CA ALA A 226 -3.07 16.81 -15.81
C ALA A 226 -1.73 16.12 -15.61
N GLN A 227 -1.69 14.81 -15.86
CA GLN A 227 -0.58 13.92 -15.54
C GLN A 227 -0.22 13.08 -16.76
N ARG A 228 1.04 13.18 -17.19
CA ARG A 228 1.58 12.39 -18.29
C ARG A 228 1.49 10.90 -17.95
N GLY A 229 1.13 10.09 -18.95
CA GLY A 229 1.14 8.64 -18.81
C GLY A 229 0.02 8.04 -17.97
N LEU A 230 -0.89 8.83 -17.39
CA LEU A 230 -2.01 8.29 -16.62
C LEU A 230 -3.24 8.10 -17.52
N LEU A 231 -3.69 6.86 -17.68
CA LEU A 231 -4.94 6.49 -18.34
C LEU A 231 -5.92 5.91 -17.32
N ALA A 232 -7.17 6.34 -17.35
CA ALA A 232 -8.23 5.76 -16.52
C ALA A 232 -9.21 4.95 -17.37
N SER A 233 -9.74 3.88 -16.81
CA SER A 233 -10.80 3.06 -17.42
C SER A 233 -11.87 2.68 -16.41
N LEU A 234 -13.12 2.61 -16.87
CA LEU A 234 -14.26 2.16 -16.09
C LEU A 234 -14.89 0.95 -16.77
N SER A 235 -15.10 -0.12 -16.00
CA SER A 235 -15.87 -1.29 -16.43
C SER A 235 -17.35 -1.08 -16.14
N LYS A 236 -18.21 -1.74 -16.91
CA LYS A 236 -19.66 -1.72 -16.70
C LYS A 236 -19.98 -2.22 -15.28
N ASP A 237 -20.90 -1.52 -14.61
CA ASP A 237 -21.38 -1.81 -13.26
C ASP A 237 -20.30 -1.85 -12.17
N ALA A 238 -19.13 -1.24 -12.42
CA ALA A 238 -18.02 -1.21 -11.48
C ALA A 238 -18.19 -0.09 -10.43
N GLN A 239 -17.91 -0.42 -9.17
CA GLN A 239 -17.83 0.53 -8.04
C GLN A 239 -16.44 1.16 -7.91
N GLN A 240 -15.48 0.76 -8.76
CA GLN A 240 -14.10 1.21 -8.76
C GLN A 240 -13.68 1.57 -10.19
N MET A 241 -12.83 2.58 -10.31
CA MET A 241 -12.17 2.94 -11.57
C MET A 241 -10.76 2.35 -11.57
N HIS A 242 -10.32 1.88 -12.73
CA HIS A 242 -8.96 1.39 -12.93
C HIS A 242 -8.08 2.51 -13.49
N LEU A 243 -6.85 2.57 -13.00
CA LEU A 243 -5.85 3.56 -13.34
C LEU A 243 -4.59 2.85 -13.82
N TRP A 244 -4.10 3.28 -14.98
CA TRP A 244 -2.98 2.71 -15.69
C TRP A 244 -1.89 3.78 -15.80
N ASP A 245 -0.79 3.58 -15.09
CA ASP A 245 0.40 4.43 -15.16
C ASP A 245 1.35 3.86 -16.22
N ILE A 246 1.52 4.63 -17.30
CA ILE A 246 2.29 4.30 -18.50
C ILE A 246 3.55 5.16 -18.51
N GLN A 247 4.72 4.55 -18.67
CA GLN A 247 6.00 5.24 -18.78
C GLN A 247 6.63 5.03 -20.15
N GLU A 248 7.32 6.05 -20.64
CA GLU A 248 8.16 5.93 -21.84
C GLU A 248 9.47 5.27 -21.46
N THR A 249 9.86 4.23 -22.17
CA THR A 249 11.20 3.66 -22.07
C THR A 249 12.03 4.10 -23.26
N CYS A 250 13.29 4.46 -23.01
CA CYS A 250 14.26 4.66 -24.09
C CYS A 250 14.76 3.30 -24.56
N SER A 251 14.85 3.09 -25.87
CA SER A 251 15.52 1.91 -26.44
C SER A 251 16.97 1.86 -25.93
N LEU A 252 17.42 0.71 -25.44
CA LEU A 252 18.82 0.48 -25.01
C LEU A 252 19.84 0.83 -26.11
N GLN A 253 19.46 0.76 -27.40
CA GLN A 253 20.34 1.13 -28.51
C GLN A 253 20.63 2.65 -28.56
N SER A 254 19.66 3.50 -28.21
CA SER A 254 19.85 4.96 -28.16
C SER A 254 20.71 5.38 -26.95
N ALA A 255 20.71 4.59 -25.86
CA ALA A 255 21.53 4.86 -24.67
C ALA A 255 23.02 4.53 -24.88
N VAL A 256 23.35 3.50 -25.67
CA VAL A 256 24.74 3.10 -25.96
C VAL A 256 25.39 4.02 -27.00
N ASN A 257 24.63 4.49 -27.99
CA ASN A 257 25.15 5.34 -29.08
C ASN A 257 25.32 6.83 -28.70
N ASN A 258 24.78 7.27 -27.56
CA ASN A 258 24.86 8.67 -27.11
C ASN A 258 26.21 9.06 -26.46
N THR A 259 27.24 8.20 -26.51
CA THR A 259 28.59 8.56 -26.05
C THR A 259 29.43 9.28 -27.10
N SER A 260 28.92 9.47 -28.33
CA SER A 260 29.65 10.23 -29.35
C SER A 260 28.73 10.86 -30.40
N VAL A 261 28.93 12.17 -30.58
CA VAL A 261 28.48 13.04 -31.69
C VAL A 261 27.13 13.75 -31.50
N LYS A 262 27.23 15.09 -31.39
CA LYS A 262 26.14 16.06 -31.65
C LYS A 262 25.63 15.86 -33.08
N GLN A 263 24.63 15.02 -33.30
CA GLN A 263 23.84 15.00 -34.53
C GLN A 263 22.48 15.66 -34.31
N LYS A 264 22.03 16.35 -35.36
CA LYS A 264 20.82 17.20 -35.41
C LYS A 264 19.59 16.44 -34.88
N ARG A 265 18.91 17.06 -33.91
CA ARG A 265 17.52 16.72 -33.54
C ARG A 265 16.65 16.72 -34.79
N GLY A 266 16.20 15.55 -35.22
CA GLY A 266 15.39 15.39 -36.43
C GLY A 266 14.55 14.12 -36.46
N ASP A 267 14.88 13.12 -35.65
CA ASP A 267 14.03 11.96 -35.40
C ASP A 267 13.79 11.89 -33.88
N GLU A 268 12.58 12.21 -33.43
CA GLU A 268 12.22 12.05 -32.02
C GLU A 268 12.24 10.56 -31.69
N ASP A 269 13.24 10.10 -30.93
CA ASP A 269 13.34 8.74 -30.39
C ASP A 269 11.96 8.25 -29.96
N LEU A 270 11.44 7.24 -30.68
CA LEU A 270 10.16 6.61 -30.40
C LEU A 270 10.24 5.87 -29.07
N GLY A 271 9.99 6.59 -27.97
CA GLY A 271 9.84 6.00 -26.65
C GLY A 271 8.84 4.84 -26.72
N ILE A 272 9.24 3.67 -26.20
CA ILE A 272 8.35 2.51 -26.16
C ILE A 272 7.54 2.63 -24.86
N PRO A 273 6.22 2.87 -24.93
CA PRO A 273 5.38 2.93 -23.75
C PRO A 273 5.27 1.55 -23.10
N VAL A 274 5.52 1.50 -21.79
CA VAL A 274 5.38 0.30 -20.97
C VAL A 274 4.42 0.59 -19.83
N LEU A 275 3.57 -0.39 -19.50
CA LEU A 275 2.75 -0.32 -18.30
C LEU A 275 3.66 -0.44 -17.07
N TRP A 276 3.77 0.65 -16.31
CA TRP A 276 4.57 0.68 -15.08
C TRP A 276 3.78 0.16 -13.88
N LYS A 277 2.53 0.62 -13.73
CA LYS A 277 1.68 0.27 -12.59
C LYS A 277 0.21 0.26 -12.98
N SER A 278 -0.53 -0.69 -12.42
CA SER A 278 -1.99 -0.72 -12.45
C SER A 278 -2.52 -0.56 -11.03
N ARG A 279 -3.56 0.25 -10.85
CA ARG A 279 -4.17 0.53 -9.54
C ARG A 279 -5.67 0.77 -9.68
N LYS A 280 -6.41 0.56 -8.59
CA LYS A 280 -7.86 0.83 -8.53
C LYS A 280 -8.13 1.99 -7.58
N THR A 281 -9.15 2.79 -7.85
CA THR A 281 -9.61 3.81 -6.91
C THR A 281 -10.24 3.17 -5.67
N ARG A 282 -10.48 3.97 -4.63
CA ARG A 282 -11.35 3.55 -3.52
C ARG A 282 -12.70 3.09 -4.07
N SER A 283 -13.27 2.05 -3.46
CA SER A 283 -14.61 1.58 -3.82
C SER A 283 -15.64 2.61 -3.40
N SER A 284 -16.53 2.95 -4.31
CA SER A 284 -17.73 3.69 -3.97
C SER A 284 -18.82 2.76 -3.44
N THR A 285 -19.85 3.34 -2.85
CA THR A 285 -21.06 2.66 -2.39
C THR A 285 -21.97 2.21 -3.53
N ARG A 286 -21.87 2.86 -4.70
CA ARG A 286 -22.73 2.64 -5.87
C ARG A 286 -21.88 2.47 -7.13
N PRO A 287 -22.36 1.70 -8.13
CA PRO A 287 -21.64 1.56 -9.40
C PRO A 287 -21.62 2.88 -10.17
N PHE A 288 -20.54 3.10 -10.92
CA PHE A 288 -20.40 4.27 -11.79
C PHE A 288 -21.00 4.00 -13.17
N ALA A 289 -21.75 4.97 -13.70
CA ALA A 289 -22.19 5.00 -15.09
C ALA A 289 -21.14 5.63 -16.02
N SER A 290 -20.46 6.68 -15.56
CA SER A 290 -19.42 7.36 -16.33
C SER A 290 -18.45 8.11 -15.43
N PHE A 291 -17.34 8.58 -15.99
CA PHE A 291 -16.39 9.42 -15.27
C PHE A 291 -15.64 10.39 -16.20
N THR A 292 -14.98 11.38 -15.62
CA THR A 292 -14.01 12.25 -16.30
C THR A 292 -12.95 12.75 -15.33
N PHE A 293 -11.77 13.12 -15.83
CA PHE A 293 -10.81 13.89 -15.04
C PHE A 293 -11.31 15.33 -14.86
N ILE A 294 -11.13 15.87 -13.65
CA ILE A 294 -11.33 17.29 -13.37
C ILE A 294 -10.12 18.06 -13.93
N PRO A 295 -10.31 19.05 -14.83
CA PRO A 295 -9.22 19.89 -15.33
C PRO A 295 -8.52 20.60 -14.16
N LYS A 296 -7.18 20.75 -14.23
CA LYS A 296 -6.32 21.23 -13.12
C LYS A 296 -6.90 22.43 -12.37
N MET A 297 -7.18 22.25 -11.07
CA MET A 297 -7.54 23.32 -10.14
C MET A 297 -6.25 23.88 -9.46
N GLY A 298 -5.36 24.53 -10.21
CA GLY A 298 -4.17 25.19 -9.63
C GLY A 298 -2.98 24.27 -9.27
N LYS A 299 -1.88 24.86 -8.79
CA LYS A 299 -0.64 24.14 -8.44
C LYS A 299 -0.86 23.30 -7.16
N GLY A 300 -0.67 21.99 -7.26
CA GLY A 300 -0.61 21.09 -6.09
C GLY A 300 -1.92 20.39 -5.71
N THR A 301 -3.03 20.63 -6.39
CA THR A 301 -4.25 19.83 -6.19
C THR A 301 -4.08 18.43 -6.78
N PRO A 302 -4.52 17.37 -6.08
CA PRO A 302 -4.49 16.03 -6.63
C PRO A 302 -5.30 15.96 -7.92
N PRO A 303 -4.91 15.11 -8.90
CA PRO A 303 -5.83 14.72 -9.94
C PRO A 303 -7.06 14.12 -9.26
N GLN A 304 -8.22 14.68 -9.57
CA GLN A 304 -9.50 14.19 -9.10
C GLN A 304 -10.27 13.70 -10.31
N LEU A 305 -10.97 12.59 -10.11
CA LEU A 305 -11.93 12.08 -11.05
C LEU A 305 -13.31 12.53 -10.57
N LEU A 306 -14.15 12.95 -11.49
CA LEU A 306 -15.56 13.14 -11.26
C LEU A 306 -16.28 11.91 -11.81
N GLY A 307 -16.80 11.07 -10.92
CA GLY A 307 -17.65 9.94 -11.27
C GLY A 307 -19.12 10.35 -11.25
N VAL A 308 -19.90 9.76 -12.14
CA VAL A 308 -21.37 9.81 -12.11
C VAL A 308 -21.87 8.40 -11.86
N HIS A 309 -22.69 8.23 -10.84
CA HIS A 309 -23.32 6.95 -10.51
C HIS A 309 -24.49 6.64 -11.45
N THR A 310 -24.94 5.38 -11.45
CA THR A 310 -26.08 4.93 -12.27
C THR A 310 -27.41 5.59 -11.89
N ASP A 311 -27.50 6.20 -10.72
CA ASP A 311 -28.65 6.97 -10.22
C ASP A 311 -28.58 8.47 -10.55
N GLY A 312 -27.51 8.93 -11.21
CA GLY A 312 -27.28 10.33 -11.56
C GLY A 312 -26.54 11.17 -10.51
N ASN A 313 -26.15 10.60 -9.36
CA ASN A 313 -25.37 11.32 -8.36
C ASN A 313 -23.89 11.46 -8.76
N PHE A 314 -23.26 12.57 -8.38
CA PHE A 314 -21.86 12.86 -8.67
C PHE A 314 -20.97 12.59 -7.45
N GLU A 315 -19.80 11.99 -7.67
CA GLU A 315 -18.78 11.76 -6.64
C GLU A 315 -17.40 12.23 -7.11
N ALA A 316 -16.71 13.00 -6.27
CA ALA A 316 -15.31 13.37 -6.49
C ALA A 316 -14.37 12.30 -5.92
N VAL A 317 -13.80 11.49 -6.81
CA VAL A 317 -12.89 10.40 -6.47
C VAL A 317 -11.44 10.88 -6.50
N LYS A 318 -10.76 10.82 -5.36
CA LYS A 318 -9.34 11.22 -5.24
C LYS A 318 -8.42 10.13 -5.81
N VAL A 319 -7.47 10.54 -6.64
CA VAL A 319 -6.43 9.67 -7.20
C VAL A 319 -5.23 9.69 -6.24
N GLU A 320 -5.14 8.67 -5.37
CA GLU A 320 -4.05 8.52 -4.39
C GLU A 320 -2.74 8.12 -5.08
N GLU A 321 -1.75 9.02 -5.08
CA GLU A 321 -0.39 8.70 -5.50
C GLU A 321 0.39 8.13 -4.32
N THR A 322 1.16 7.06 -4.58
CA THR A 322 2.12 6.56 -3.60
C THR A 322 3.31 7.52 -3.55
N SER A 323 3.47 8.21 -2.42
CA SER A 323 4.69 8.97 -2.14
C SER A 323 5.88 8.02 -2.11
N GLN A 324 6.95 8.34 -2.83
CA GLN A 324 8.20 7.59 -2.68
C GLN A 324 8.78 7.90 -1.30
N MET A 325 9.33 6.89 -0.64
CA MET A 325 9.97 7.06 0.66
C MET A 325 11.31 6.31 0.68
N ALA A 326 12.27 6.88 1.40
CA ALA A 326 13.58 6.29 1.62
C ALA A 326 13.95 6.39 3.10
N TRP A 327 14.38 5.28 3.69
CA TRP A 327 14.87 5.22 5.05
C TRP A 327 16.34 5.63 5.10
N GLN A 328 16.67 6.50 6.06
CA GLN A 328 18.04 6.78 6.44
C GLN A 328 18.53 5.67 7.40
N PRO A 329 19.77 5.20 7.28
CA PRO A 329 20.33 4.19 8.20
C PRO A 329 20.32 4.58 9.68
N THR A 330 20.15 5.87 9.97
CA THR A 330 20.05 6.44 11.32
C THR A 330 18.62 6.44 11.89
N GLY A 331 17.64 5.90 11.15
CA GLY A 331 16.23 5.84 11.55
C GLY A 331 15.36 7.00 11.07
N GLY A 332 15.94 8.00 10.41
CA GLY A 332 15.17 9.04 9.72
C GLY A 332 14.47 8.49 8.48
N VAL A 333 13.45 9.19 7.98
CA VAL A 333 12.76 8.86 6.72
C VAL A 333 12.60 10.11 5.88
N ILE A 334 12.85 10.00 4.58
CA ILE A 334 12.55 11.05 3.61
C ILE A 334 11.40 10.58 2.76
N VAL A 335 10.37 11.42 2.64
CA VAL A 335 9.18 11.17 1.82
C VAL A 335 9.12 12.22 0.72
N ALA A 336 9.13 11.77 -0.53
CA ALA A 336 8.89 12.62 -1.69
C ALA A 336 7.39 12.87 -1.83
N GLY A 337 6.99 14.11 -1.54
CA GLY A 337 5.64 14.59 -1.75
C GLY A 337 5.55 15.55 -2.94
N ARG A 338 4.32 15.88 -3.35
CA ARG A 338 4.09 16.85 -4.44
C ARG A 338 4.52 18.29 -4.11
N LYS A 339 4.75 18.61 -2.83
CA LYS A 339 5.22 19.92 -2.35
C LYS A 339 6.73 19.97 -2.10
N GLY A 340 7.45 18.90 -2.45
CA GLY A 340 8.89 18.76 -2.19
C GLY A 340 9.21 17.52 -1.37
N LEU A 341 10.46 17.45 -0.90
CA LEU A 341 10.94 16.37 -0.04
C LEU A 341 10.67 16.74 1.43
N LEU A 342 10.05 15.82 2.18
CA LEU A 342 9.85 15.94 3.62
C LEU A 342 10.79 14.97 4.33
N ALA A 343 11.69 15.47 5.16
CA ALA A 343 12.53 14.66 6.04
C ALA A 343 11.95 14.60 7.45
N CYS A 344 11.86 13.41 8.01
CA CYS A 344 11.44 13.16 9.38
C CYS A 344 12.60 12.46 10.11
N GLN A 345 12.95 12.93 11.30
CA GLN A 345 14.07 12.41 12.08
C GLN A 345 13.57 11.98 13.47
N PRO A 346 14.16 10.95 14.09
CA PRO A 346 13.83 10.57 15.47
C PRO A 346 14.26 11.66 16.45
N THR A 347 13.53 11.80 17.56
CA THR A 347 13.69 12.89 18.55
C THR A 347 15.13 13.04 19.04
N SER A 348 15.81 11.93 19.31
CA SER A 348 17.22 11.88 19.74
C SER A 348 18.22 12.49 18.76
N THR A 349 17.85 12.70 17.49
CA THR A 349 18.71 13.31 16.47
C THR A 349 18.33 14.75 16.11
N LEU A 350 17.22 15.27 16.65
CA LEU A 350 16.82 16.66 16.45
C LEU A 350 17.76 17.65 17.16
N ASP A 351 18.46 17.22 18.22
CA ASP A 351 19.30 18.09 19.04
C ASP A 351 20.79 18.15 18.62
N GLU A 352 21.25 17.34 17.67
CA GLU A 352 22.66 17.33 17.27
C GLU A 352 22.87 17.71 15.79
N LYS A 353 23.03 19.02 15.55
CA LYS A 353 23.77 19.61 14.41
C LYS A 353 23.22 19.52 12.97
N MET A 354 21.94 19.23 12.72
CA MET A 354 21.38 19.32 11.35
C MET A 354 20.53 20.57 11.08
N THR A 355 21.19 21.73 11.16
CA THR A 355 20.79 22.98 10.48
C THR A 355 21.67 23.28 9.26
N GLN A 356 22.57 22.36 8.90
CA GLN A 356 23.55 22.56 7.82
C GLN A 356 23.55 21.40 6.81
N LEU A 357 22.45 21.30 6.07
CA LEU A 357 22.49 20.85 4.67
C LEU A 357 21.84 21.96 3.84
N SER A 358 22.37 23.17 4.00
CA SER A 358 22.28 24.19 2.95
C SER A 358 23.33 23.78 1.93
N LEU A 359 22.90 23.43 0.71
CA LEU A 359 23.81 23.29 -0.43
C LEU A 359 24.76 24.49 -0.44
N ASP A 360 26.06 24.20 -0.42
CA ASP A 360 27.12 25.19 -0.38
C ASP A 360 26.85 26.29 -1.41
N LYS A 361 26.67 27.50 -0.91
CA LYS A 361 26.70 28.73 -1.69
C LYS A 361 28.15 29.01 -2.03
N GLU A 362 28.65 28.41 -3.10
CA GLU A 362 29.79 28.98 -3.80
C GLU A 362 29.41 29.38 -5.24
N ASP A 363 29.71 30.66 -5.46
CA ASP A 363 29.79 31.42 -6.68
C ASP A 363 28.57 32.04 -7.37
N ARG A 364 28.62 33.37 -7.31
CA ARG A 364 27.81 34.38 -7.95
C ARG A 364 27.93 34.27 -9.47
N THR A 365 26.81 34.07 -10.16
CA THR A 365 26.34 34.95 -11.26
C THR A 365 24.91 34.56 -11.67
N HIS A 366 23.98 35.51 -11.52
CA HIS A 366 22.66 35.63 -12.16
C HIS A 366 21.88 34.35 -12.52
N GLN A 367 20.99 33.92 -11.62
CA GLN A 367 19.57 33.60 -11.87
C GLN A 367 18.88 33.29 -10.52
N PRO A 368 17.60 33.63 -10.31
CA PRO A 368 16.92 33.27 -9.06
C PRO A 368 16.76 31.75 -9.00
N ILE A 369 17.47 31.12 -8.06
CA ILE A 369 17.33 29.69 -7.75
C ILE A 369 15.90 29.47 -7.24
N ASP A 370 15.18 28.60 -7.94
CA ASP A 370 13.81 28.21 -7.64
C ASP A 370 13.74 27.60 -6.22
N MET A 371 12.96 28.21 -5.32
CA MET A 371 12.78 27.76 -3.91
C MET A 371 12.10 26.38 -3.77
N SER A 372 11.93 25.64 -4.86
CA SER A 372 11.20 24.37 -4.97
C SER A 372 12.02 23.13 -4.58
N GLN A 373 13.29 23.29 -4.21
CA GLN A 373 14.23 22.17 -3.97
C GLN A 373 14.79 22.05 -2.53
N SER A 374 14.27 22.80 -1.55
CA SER A 374 14.69 22.61 -0.16
C SER A 374 13.98 21.41 0.49
N ILE A 375 14.74 20.50 1.10
CA ILE A 375 14.21 19.44 1.97
C ILE A 375 13.57 20.12 3.19
N GLN A 376 12.26 19.94 3.38
CA GLN A 376 11.56 20.44 4.55
C GLN A 376 11.69 19.43 5.68
N GLN A 377 12.10 19.88 6.87
CA GLN A 377 12.11 19.02 8.06
C GLN A 377 10.73 19.02 8.71
N SER A 378 10.20 17.83 8.99
CA SER A 378 8.94 17.66 9.70
C SER A 378 9.08 18.09 11.16
N THR A 379 8.13 18.89 11.64
CA THR A 379 7.98 19.27 13.06
C THR A 379 7.01 18.37 13.81
N ASN A 380 6.57 17.24 13.21
CA ASN A 380 5.61 16.34 13.82
C ASN A 380 6.28 15.48 14.91
N TYR A 381 6.06 15.88 16.16
CA TYR A 381 6.61 15.21 17.35
C TYR A 381 6.13 13.76 17.50
N LEU A 382 4.87 13.46 17.20
CA LEU A 382 4.32 12.09 17.31
C LEU A 382 5.03 11.15 16.33
N LEU A 383 5.30 11.62 15.11
CA LEU A 383 6.04 10.83 14.13
C LEU A 383 7.50 10.64 14.56
N ALA A 384 8.13 11.66 15.13
CA ALA A 384 9.49 11.56 15.66
C ALA A 384 9.60 10.55 16.82
N GLU A 385 8.59 10.50 17.70
CA GLU A 385 8.51 9.53 18.79
C GLU A 385 8.34 8.08 18.28
N GLU A 386 7.50 7.88 17.25
CA GLU A 386 7.35 6.56 16.63
C GLU A 386 8.63 6.11 15.92
N LEU A 387 9.35 7.02 15.24
CA LEU A 387 10.66 6.72 14.67
C LEU A 387 11.71 6.37 15.74
N GLU A 388 11.60 6.93 16.94
CA GLU A 388 12.50 6.62 18.05
C GLU A 388 12.28 5.22 18.64
N ARG A 389 11.07 4.68 18.48
CA ARG A 389 10.72 3.30 18.86
C ARG A 389 11.12 2.27 17.80
N ASP A 390 11.64 2.69 16.65
CA ASP A 390 12.11 1.77 15.61
C ASP A 390 13.28 0.90 16.10
N ILE A 391 13.27 -0.37 15.70
CA ILE A 391 14.27 -1.35 16.16
C ILE A 391 15.69 -0.98 15.74
N SER A 392 15.88 -0.35 14.58
CA SER A 392 17.20 0.08 14.10
C SER A 392 17.77 1.21 14.99
N VAL A 393 16.91 2.13 15.42
CA VAL A 393 17.25 3.23 16.33
C VAL A 393 17.57 2.69 17.71
N ILE A 394 16.71 1.81 18.24
CA ILE A 394 16.91 1.16 19.55
C ILE A 394 18.23 0.38 19.56
N MET A 395 18.49 -0.45 18.55
CA MET A 395 19.70 -1.27 18.49
C MET A 395 20.97 -0.43 18.37
N ARG A 396 20.92 0.66 17.58
CA ARG A 396 22.03 1.62 17.51
C ARG A 396 22.28 2.29 18.86
N LYS A 397 21.23 2.75 19.55
CA LYS A 397 21.36 3.37 20.89
C LYS A 397 21.99 2.41 21.88
N ARG A 398 21.50 1.15 21.93
CA ARG A 398 22.08 0.09 22.75
C ARG A 398 23.55 -0.15 22.42
N LEU A 399 23.90 -0.21 21.13
CA LEU A 399 25.29 -0.39 20.69
C LEU A 399 26.19 0.76 21.17
N LEU A 400 25.73 2.02 21.08
CA LEU A 400 26.45 3.19 21.58
C LEU A 400 26.63 3.17 23.10
N GLU A 401 25.67 2.62 23.84
CA GLU A 401 25.77 2.36 25.28
C GLU A 401 26.69 1.15 25.62
N GLY A 402 27.23 0.47 24.61
CA GLY A 402 28.18 -0.64 24.77
C GLY A 402 27.55 -2.04 24.76
N TYR A 403 26.33 -2.18 24.22
CA TYR A 403 25.66 -3.47 24.10
C TYR A 403 26.44 -4.43 23.20
N SER A 404 26.87 -5.58 23.76
CA SER A 404 27.73 -6.55 23.09
C SER A 404 27.55 -7.94 23.73
N MET A 405 28.62 -8.73 23.92
CA MET A 405 28.56 -10.06 24.55
C MET A 405 28.74 -10.05 26.08
N ASP A 406 28.82 -8.87 26.69
CA ASP A 406 28.92 -8.72 28.14
C ASP A 406 27.52 -8.73 28.79
N CYS A 407 27.16 -9.86 29.41
CA CYS A 407 25.85 -10.05 30.02
C CYS A 407 25.54 -9.02 31.11
N GLU A 408 26.53 -8.60 31.90
CA GLU A 408 26.31 -7.68 33.02
C GLU A 408 26.06 -6.24 32.55
N LYS A 409 26.79 -5.81 31.52
CA LYS A 409 26.53 -4.51 30.87
C LYS A 409 25.18 -4.52 30.18
N ASN A 410 24.85 -5.58 29.44
CA ASN A 410 23.58 -5.67 28.73
C ASN A 410 22.40 -5.55 29.68
N LEU A 411 22.42 -6.23 30.84
CA LEU A 411 21.39 -6.12 31.88
C LEU A 411 21.19 -4.69 32.41
N LYS A 412 22.27 -3.87 32.44
CA LYS A 412 22.20 -2.46 32.83
C LYS A 412 21.62 -1.56 31.74
N ILE A 413 21.84 -1.90 30.47
CA ILE A 413 21.32 -1.16 29.30
C ILE A 413 19.80 -1.40 29.14
N ILE A 414 19.35 -2.64 29.32
CA ILE A 414 17.99 -3.07 28.98
C ILE A 414 17.00 -3.06 30.16
N LYS A 415 17.16 -2.15 31.13
CA LYS A 415 16.40 -2.15 32.40
C LYS A 415 14.88 -2.25 32.23
N HIS A 416 14.34 -1.71 31.14
CA HIS A 416 12.89 -1.67 30.89
C HIS A 416 12.39 -2.83 30.01
N ASP A 417 13.27 -3.51 29.28
CA ASP A 417 12.92 -4.60 28.37
C ASP A 417 12.97 -5.93 29.14
N ARG A 418 11.80 -6.37 29.61
CA ARG A 418 11.68 -7.58 30.42
C ARG A 418 12.17 -8.83 29.69
N SER A 419 11.72 -9.06 28.46
CA SER A 419 12.05 -10.27 27.70
C SER A 419 13.54 -10.37 27.42
N LEU A 420 14.17 -9.25 27.07
CA LEU A 420 15.61 -9.23 26.81
C LEU A 420 16.44 -9.40 28.10
N ARG A 421 15.97 -8.86 29.24
CA ARG A 421 16.57 -9.15 30.55
C ARG A 421 16.54 -10.63 30.89
N GLU A 422 15.41 -11.29 30.65
CA GLU A 422 15.28 -12.73 30.88
C GLU A 422 16.27 -13.53 30.01
N LEU A 423 16.43 -13.15 28.73
CA LEU A 423 17.41 -13.77 27.83
C LEU A 423 18.87 -13.60 28.32
N TRP A 424 19.28 -12.38 28.68
CA TRP A 424 20.65 -12.14 29.16
C TRP A 424 20.92 -12.76 30.53
N THR A 425 19.88 -12.83 31.38
CA THR A 425 19.96 -13.54 32.65
C THR A 425 20.18 -15.04 32.41
N TRP A 426 19.44 -15.63 31.47
CA TRP A 426 19.65 -17.01 31.06
C TRP A 426 21.04 -17.23 30.47
N MET A 427 21.52 -16.33 29.59
CA MET A 427 22.86 -16.42 29.01
C MET A 427 23.96 -16.40 30.09
N LYS A 428 23.84 -15.50 31.07
CA LYS A 428 24.75 -15.42 32.23
C LYS A 428 24.76 -16.72 33.03
N ILE A 429 23.59 -17.29 33.29
CA ILE A 429 23.46 -18.56 34.02
C ILE A 429 24.04 -19.72 33.20
N ALA A 430 23.74 -19.79 31.91
CA ALA A 430 24.25 -20.81 31.02
C ALA A 430 25.79 -20.80 30.97
N ASP A 431 26.40 -19.62 30.90
CA ASP A 431 27.86 -19.45 30.92
C ASP A 431 28.49 -19.91 32.26
N GLN A 432 27.87 -19.55 33.39
CA GLN A 432 28.32 -19.98 34.72
C GLN A 432 28.23 -21.50 34.94
N ILE A 433 27.25 -22.15 34.31
CA ILE A 433 26.93 -23.56 34.52
C ILE A 433 27.57 -24.47 33.46
N ALA A 434 27.90 -23.96 32.27
CA ALA A 434 28.50 -24.71 31.18
C ALA A 434 29.72 -25.57 31.61
N PRO A 435 30.70 -25.08 32.40
CA PRO A 435 31.85 -25.88 32.84
C PRO A 435 31.47 -27.09 33.71
N LYS A 436 30.33 -27.03 34.40
CA LYS A 436 29.78 -28.15 35.21
C LYS A 436 29.05 -29.15 34.32
N LEU A 437 28.28 -28.66 33.35
CA LEU A 437 27.49 -29.47 32.42
C LEU A 437 28.33 -30.18 31.34
N SER A 438 29.53 -29.68 31.06
CA SER A 438 30.45 -30.30 30.10
C SER A 438 31.07 -31.61 30.59
N LYS A 439 30.92 -31.94 31.88
CA LYS A 439 31.56 -33.10 32.54
C LYS A 439 30.58 -34.18 32.99
N VAL A 440 29.33 -34.13 32.51
CA VAL A 440 28.27 -35.07 32.93
C VAL A 440 28.36 -36.36 32.10
N GLY A 441 29.07 -37.36 32.62
CA GLY A 441 29.26 -38.64 31.92
C GLY A 441 30.05 -38.46 30.60
N ASN A 442 29.56 -39.06 29.50
CA ASN A 442 30.20 -39.01 28.18
C ASN A 442 29.56 -37.97 27.22
N ILE A 443 28.63 -37.15 27.70
CA ILE A 443 27.84 -36.23 26.88
C ILE A 443 28.03 -34.80 27.40
N ASP A 444 28.34 -33.88 26.48
CA ASP A 444 28.44 -32.45 26.79
C ASP A 444 27.06 -31.80 26.73
N TYR A 445 26.55 -31.36 27.88
CA TYR A 445 25.27 -30.64 28.00
C TYR A 445 25.44 -29.11 28.05
N SER A 446 26.64 -28.59 27.78
CA SER A 446 26.89 -27.14 27.76
C SER A 446 25.93 -26.44 26.79
N PHE A 447 25.32 -25.35 27.24
CA PHE A 447 24.38 -24.53 26.48
C PHE A 447 23.16 -25.28 25.89
N HIS A 448 22.87 -26.50 26.34
CA HIS A 448 21.65 -27.20 25.93
C HIS A 448 20.44 -26.61 26.65
N GLY A 449 19.37 -26.34 25.89
CA GLY A 449 18.07 -26.00 26.47
C GLY A 449 17.37 -27.22 27.08
N VAL A 450 16.36 -26.96 27.92
CA VAL A 450 15.56 -27.99 28.62
C VAL A 450 15.06 -29.08 27.68
N TYR A 451 14.54 -28.71 26.51
CA TYR A 451 14.06 -29.67 25.50
C TYR A 451 15.17 -30.60 25.00
N GLY A 452 16.36 -30.05 24.69
CA GLY A 452 17.50 -30.84 24.21
C GLY A 452 18.04 -31.79 25.27
N ILE A 453 17.98 -31.39 26.55
CA ILE A 453 18.32 -32.25 27.69
C ILE A 453 17.26 -33.36 27.84
N TRP A 454 15.98 -33.02 27.76
CA TRP A 454 14.85 -33.95 27.96
C TRP A 454 14.77 -35.04 26.90
N MET A 455 14.99 -34.69 25.64
CA MET A 455 14.95 -35.61 24.50
C MET A 455 16.27 -36.37 24.29
N GLY A 456 17.36 -35.92 24.91
CA GLY A 456 18.70 -36.49 24.78
C GLY A 456 19.46 -36.03 23.52
N SER A 457 20.77 -36.25 23.53
CA SER A 457 21.75 -35.73 22.54
C SER A 457 21.56 -36.20 21.09
N HIS A 458 20.56 -37.05 20.80
CA HIS A 458 20.18 -37.45 19.43
C HIS A 458 19.60 -36.29 18.60
N SER A 459 19.37 -35.11 19.21
CA SER A 459 18.80 -33.92 18.57
C SER A 459 19.81 -32.98 17.90
N ARG A 460 21.09 -33.33 17.75
CA ARG A 460 21.97 -32.61 16.80
C ARG A 460 21.60 -32.97 15.36
N GLN A 461 20.39 -32.62 14.93
CA GLN A 461 20.24 -32.14 13.57
C GLN A 461 21.23 -30.98 13.48
N LYS A 462 22.27 -31.11 12.65
CA LYS A 462 23.17 -30.01 12.34
C LYS A 462 22.30 -28.90 11.73
N SER A 463 21.69 -28.05 12.55
CA SER A 463 21.20 -26.78 12.07
C SER A 463 22.45 -26.00 11.73
N SER A 464 22.75 -25.95 10.43
CA SER A 464 23.77 -25.09 9.88
C SER A 464 23.46 -23.67 10.35
N SER A 465 24.22 -23.14 11.30
CA SER A 465 24.18 -21.72 11.59
C SER A 465 24.40 -20.95 10.28
N PRO A 466 23.65 -19.88 10.00
CA PRO A 466 23.85 -19.06 8.81
C PRO A 466 25.32 -18.67 8.69
N ALA A 467 25.88 -18.75 7.47
CA ALA A 467 27.31 -18.63 7.20
C ALA A 467 27.95 -17.27 7.56
N ALA A 468 27.21 -16.34 8.18
CA ALA A 468 27.60 -14.95 8.43
C ALA A 468 28.18 -14.68 9.83
N THR A 469 28.19 -15.65 10.75
CA THR A 469 28.78 -15.43 12.09
C THR A 469 30.29 -15.69 12.06
N PRO A 470 31.15 -14.74 12.47
CA PRO A 470 32.59 -14.95 12.56
C PRO A 470 32.90 -16.15 13.47
N ARG A 471 33.53 -17.18 12.91
CA ARG A 471 33.96 -18.35 13.68
C ARG A 471 35.21 -17.98 14.47
N LEU A 472 35.03 -17.44 15.67
CA LEU A 472 36.05 -17.64 16.69
C LEU A 472 36.05 -19.14 16.99
N SER A 473 37.15 -19.81 16.69
CA SER A 473 37.37 -21.21 17.04
C SER A 473 37.08 -21.37 18.53
N SER A 474 35.93 -21.94 18.86
CA SER A 474 35.61 -22.33 20.23
C SER A 474 36.80 -23.15 20.75
N PRO A 475 37.33 -22.86 21.95
CA PRO A 475 38.41 -23.64 22.51
C PRO A 475 37.98 -25.11 22.48
N ARG A 476 38.75 -25.96 21.78
CA ARG A 476 38.58 -27.41 21.91
C ARG A 476 38.96 -27.76 23.35
N LEU A 477 37.96 -27.78 24.23
CA LEU A 477 38.12 -28.29 25.58
C LEU A 477 38.49 -29.77 25.47
N SER A 478 39.68 -30.09 25.99
CA SER A 478 40.27 -31.42 26.02
C SER A 478 39.30 -32.41 26.66
N ARG A 479 39.03 -33.48 25.91
CA ARG A 479 38.25 -34.64 26.33
C ARG A 479 39.07 -35.46 27.34
N GLU A 480 39.05 -35.03 28.59
CA GLU A 480 39.45 -35.85 29.73
C GLU A 480 38.25 -36.70 30.15
N PRO A 481 38.36 -38.03 30.26
CA PRO A 481 37.29 -38.89 30.75
C PRO A 481 37.14 -38.71 32.27
N SER A 482 36.37 -37.71 32.71
CA SER A 482 36.01 -37.59 34.12
C SER A 482 34.75 -38.39 34.43
N THR A 483 34.92 -39.51 35.15
CA THR A 483 33.83 -40.22 35.82
C THR A 483 33.42 -39.45 37.08
N GLN A 484 32.85 -38.26 36.94
CA GLN A 484 32.14 -37.63 38.06
C GLN A 484 30.72 -38.21 38.10
N SER A 485 30.40 -38.85 39.22
CA SER A 485 29.04 -39.31 39.48
C SER A 485 28.13 -38.10 39.51
N VAL A 486 26.91 -38.19 38.97
CA VAL A 486 26.01 -37.03 38.96
C VAL A 486 25.71 -36.57 40.38
N LYS A 487 25.82 -37.46 41.38
CA LYS A 487 25.78 -37.15 42.82
C LYS A 487 26.85 -36.16 43.28
N ASP A 488 27.99 -36.04 42.60
CA ASP A 488 29.04 -35.07 42.96
C ASP A 488 28.75 -33.66 42.41
N LEU A 489 27.86 -33.54 41.41
CA LEU A 489 27.35 -32.25 40.93
C LEU A 489 26.24 -31.69 41.84
N PHE A 490 25.48 -32.59 42.48
CA PHE A 490 24.51 -32.30 43.52
C PHE A 490 25.22 -32.38 44.87
N GLY A 491 25.98 -31.35 45.26
CA GLY A 491 26.61 -31.30 46.59
C GLY A 491 25.62 -31.80 47.65
N SER A 492 26.05 -32.76 48.49
CA SER A 492 25.18 -33.49 49.43
C SER A 492 24.19 -32.56 50.14
N GLY A 493 22.92 -32.56 49.72
CA GLY A 493 21.95 -31.59 50.23
C GLY A 493 20.51 -31.85 49.80
N GLY A 494 19.82 -32.69 50.58
CA GLY A 494 18.41 -32.55 50.98
C GLY A 494 17.36 -32.14 49.95
N ASP A 495 16.74 -33.15 49.34
CA ASP A 495 15.28 -33.38 49.25
C ASP A 495 14.41 -32.12 49.23
N MET A 496 14.39 -31.43 48.08
CA MET A 496 13.15 -30.75 47.71
C MET A 496 12.22 -31.77 47.05
N PRO A 497 10.90 -31.70 47.31
CA PRO A 497 9.95 -32.63 46.73
C PRO A 497 10.04 -32.60 45.19
N MET A 498 10.19 -33.77 44.61
CA MET A 498 10.19 -33.99 43.17
C MET A 498 9.27 -35.18 42.89
N VAL A 499 8.41 -35.06 41.88
CA VAL A 499 7.54 -36.15 41.47
C VAL A 499 8.35 -37.38 41.03
N GLU A 500 7.80 -38.57 41.31
CA GLU A 500 8.40 -39.83 40.89
C GLU A 500 8.63 -39.85 39.38
N THR A 501 9.81 -40.28 38.96
CA THR A 501 10.24 -40.14 37.56
C THR A 501 11.24 -41.22 37.17
N ALA A 502 11.10 -41.71 35.94
CA ALA A 502 12.06 -42.61 35.33
C ALA A 502 13.29 -41.86 34.76
N ARG A 503 13.23 -40.52 34.70
CA ARG A 503 14.22 -39.63 34.07
C ARG A 503 14.87 -38.66 35.06
N VAL A 504 15.24 -39.16 36.24
CA VAL A 504 15.87 -38.39 37.34
C VAL A 504 17.07 -37.57 36.84
N LEU A 505 17.94 -38.17 36.02
CA LEU A 505 19.12 -37.51 35.50
C LEU A 505 18.77 -36.30 34.61
N GLN A 506 17.88 -36.50 33.63
CA GLN A 506 17.47 -35.45 32.70
C GLN A 506 16.76 -34.31 33.42
N ARG A 507 15.90 -34.61 34.40
CA ARG A 507 15.24 -33.62 35.25
C ARG A 507 16.24 -32.76 35.99
N ASN A 508 17.21 -33.39 36.64
CA ASN A 508 18.15 -32.64 37.45
C ASN A 508 19.10 -31.78 36.60
N ILE A 509 19.57 -32.30 35.44
CA ILE A 509 20.36 -31.51 34.48
C ILE A 509 19.53 -30.34 33.93
N ALA A 510 18.26 -30.55 33.62
CA ALA A 510 17.37 -29.50 33.13
C ALA A 510 17.08 -28.43 34.19
N LEU A 511 16.92 -28.83 35.47
CA LEU A 511 16.78 -27.90 36.59
C LEU A 511 18.04 -27.05 36.81
N ILE A 512 19.21 -27.67 36.66
CA ILE A 512 20.51 -26.97 36.66
C ILE A 512 20.56 -25.96 35.50
N ALA A 513 20.15 -26.35 34.28
CA ALA A 513 20.11 -25.44 33.14
C ALA A 513 19.12 -24.27 33.32
N CYS A 514 18.06 -24.46 34.11
CA CYS A 514 17.17 -23.38 34.54
C CYS A 514 17.78 -22.48 35.63
N GLY A 515 18.91 -22.84 36.24
CA GLY A 515 19.52 -22.09 37.34
C GLY A 515 18.70 -22.11 38.63
N LEU A 516 17.80 -23.10 38.78
CA LEU A 516 16.88 -23.25 39.93
C LEU A 516 17.00 -24.65 40.57
N ALA A 517 18.15 -25.28 40.42
CA ALA A 517 18.54 -26.50 41.14
C ALA A 517 19.08 -26.15 42.53
N LEU A 518 18.24 -25.51 43.34
CA LEU A 518 18.58 -25.10 44.71
C LEU A 518 18.20 -26.20 45.70
N ASN A 519 19.05 -26.41 46.70
CA ASN A 519 18.74 -27.21 47.89
C ASN A 519 17.80 -26.44 48.82
N ASN A 520 17.20 -27.09 49.83
CA ASN A 520 16.27 -26.42 50.75
C ASN A 520 16.86 -25.15 51.42
N ASP A 521 18.13 -25.21 51.86
CA ASP A 521 18.79 -24.07 52.51
C ASP A 521 19.11 -22.94 51.51
N GLU A 522 19.62 -23.28 50.34
CA GLU A 522 19.91 -22.32 49.28
C GLU A 522 18.63 -21.65 48.75
N PHE A 523 17.54 -22.41 48.68
CA PHE A 523 16.23 -21.91 48.31
C PHE A 523 15.70 -20.91 49.35
N GLU A 524 15.87 -21.18 50.64
CA GLU A 524 15.48 -20.24 51.70
C GLU A 524 16.34 -18.96 51.66
N VAL A 525 17.63 -19.06 51.35
CA VAL A 525 18.49 -17.89 51.13
C VAL A 525 18.00 -17.04 49.95
N GLU A 526 17.58 -17.68 48.85
CA GLU A 526 17.03 -16.98 47.69
C GLU A 526 15.68 -16.30 48.00
N LEU A 527 14.79 -16.96 48.75
CA LEU A 527 13.52 -16.36 49.19
C LEU A 527 13.77 -15.10 50.05
N ARG A 528 14.69 -15.16 51.02
CA ARG A 528 15.06 -14.00 51.84
C ARG A 528 15.70 -12.88 51.02
N SER A 529 16.52 -13.23 50.03
CA SER A 529 17.11 -12.28 49.08
C SER A 529 16.04 -11.52 48.27
N LEU A 530 14.97 -12.21 47.85
CA LEU A 530 13.83 -11.60 47.16
C LEU A 530 13.02 -10.69 48.10
N GLU A 531 12.79 -11.11 49.35
CA GLU A 531 12.14 -10.29 50.37
C GLU A 531 12.92 -9.00 50.66
N LEU A 532 14.26 -9.09 50.77
CA LEU A 532 15.13 -7.91 50.94
C LEU A 532 15.08 -6.95 49.74
N LYS A 533 14.86 -7.46 48.53
CA LYS A 533 14.65 -6.64 47.32
C LYS A 533 13.23 -6.07 47.21
N GLY A 534 12.32 -6.45 48.11
CA GLY A 534 10.91 -6.04 48.09
C GLY A 534 10.04 -6.85 47.12
N GLU A 535 10.54 -7.94 46.55
CA GLU A 535 9.82 -8.81 45.62
C GLU A 535 9.04 -9.91 46.36
N TYR A 536 8.17 -9.50 47.31
CA TYR A 536 7.38 -10.42 48.15
C TYR A 536 6.46 -11.34 47.33
N ASP A 537 5.83 -10.79 46.29
CA ASP A 537 4.89 -11.53 45.41
C ASP A 537 5.60 -12.72 44.73
N LYS A 538 6.87 -12.52 44.34
CA LYS A 538 7.71 -13.54 43.72
C LYS A 538 8.15 -14.59 44.73
N ALA A 539 8.60 -14.16 45.91
CA ALA A 539 9.00 -15.07 46.99
C ALA A 539 7.85 -16.00 47.39
N ALA A 540 6.64 -15.45 47.56
CA ALA A 540 5.45 -16.22 47.89
C ALA A 540 5.08 -17.23 46.79
N ALA A 541 5.11 -16.82 45.53
CA ALA A 541 4.79 -17.71 44.41
C ALA A 541 5.78 -18.88 44.32
N LEU A 542 7.08 -18.60 44.42
CA LEU A 542 8.09 -19.65 44.45
C LEU A 542 7.88 -20.58 45.65
N ALA A 543 7.67 -20.06 46.86
CA ALA A 543 7.42 -20.91 48.03
C ALA A 543 6.20 -21.83 47.84
N LEU A 544 5.10 -21.32 47.29
CA LEU A 544 3.89 -22.11 47.01
C LEU A 544 4.15 -23.21 45.98
N PHE A 545 4.83 -22.88 44.87
CA PHE A 545 5.11 -23.84 43.80
C PHE A 545 6.07 -24.96 44.21
N HIS A 546 6.74 -24.80 45.35
CA HIS A 546 7.63 -25.79 45.94
C HIS A 546 7.02 -26.48 47.18
N ASP A 547 5.68 -26.46 47.30
CA ASP A 547 4.90 -27.11 48.37
C ASP A 547 5.20 -26.58 49.78
N LYS A 548 5.58 -25.29 49.89
CA LYS A 548 5.82 -24.61 51.17
C LYS A 548 4.78 -23.51 51.39
N LEU A 549 3.53 -23.93 51.60
CA LEU A 549 2.38 -23.02 51.79
C LEU A 549 2.59 -22.05 52.96
N ASP A 550 3.05 -22.54 54.11
CA ASP A 550 3.28 -21.71 55.30
C ASP A 550 4.32 -20.61 55.03
N ARG A 551 5.39 -20.95 54.31
CA ARG A 551 6.45 -20.00 53.94
C ARG A 551 5.96 -18.96 52.93
N ALA A 552 5.06 -19.35 52.02
CA ALA A 552 4.41 -18.44 51.08
C ALA A 552 3.52 -17.41 51.82
N ILE A 553 2.77 -17.86 52.82
CA ILE A 553 1.96 -16.98 53.69
C ILE A 553 2.87 -16.03 54.48
N GLU A 554 3.99 -16.52 55.02
CA GLU A 554 4.98 -15.69 55.71
C GLU A 554 5.58 -14.62 54.80
N ALA A 555 5.93 -14.96 53.56
CA ALA A 555 6.50 -14.03 52.59
C ALA A 555 5.53 -12.89 52.21
N LEU A 556 4.22 -13.18 52.12
CA LEU A 556 3.20 -12.14 51.90
C LEU A 556 2.95 -11.29 53.14
N ASN A 557 3.04 -11.88 54.34
CA ASN A 557 2.87 -11.17 55.61
C ASN A 557 4.08 -10.31 56.00
N SER A 558 5.27 -10.63 55.51
CA SER A 558 6.51 -9.88 55.77
C SER A 558 6.61 -8.58 54.96
N SER A 559 5.60 -8.29 54.12
CA SER A 559 5.59 -7.14 53.23
C SER A 559 5.61 -5.81 53.99
N ARG A 560 6.37 -4.84 53.48
CA ARG A 560 6.45 -3.47 54.03
C ARG A 560 6.23 -2.47 52.90
N GLY A 561 5.18 -1.64 52.97
CA GLY A 561 4.93 -0.59 51.99
C GLY A 561 3.45 -0.19 51.80
N LYS A 562 3.18 0.66 50.80
CA LYS A 562 1.82 1.17 50.49
C LYS A 562 0.81 0.08 50.11
N GLU A 563 1.28 -1.07 49.68
CA GLU A 563 0.47 -2.19 49.17
C GLU A 563 0.33 -3.34 50.19
N ASP A 564 0.75 -3.10 51.43
CA ASP A 564 0.78 -4.09 52.51
C ASP A 564 -0.61 -4.65 52.83
N GLN A 565 -1.65 -3.80 52.77
CA GLN A 565 -3.04 -4.24 52.99
C GLN A 565 -3.50 -5.28 51.95
N GLN A 566 -3.14 -5.10 50.68
CA GLN A 566 -3.51 -6.04 49.62
C GLN A 566 -2.78 -7.36 49.80
N ARG A 567 -1.47 -7.35 50.08
CA ARG A 567 -0.69 -8.59 50.30
C ARG A 567 -1.13 -9.36 51.54
N LYS A 568 -1.50 -8.66 52.62
CA LYS A 568 -2.12 -9.27 53.82
C LYS A 568 -3.50 -9.87 53.54
N LEU A 569 -4.29 -9.23 52.68
CA LEU A 569 -5.53 -9.84 52.21
C LEU A 569 -5.25 -11.12 51.40
N MET A 570 -4.25 -11.08 50.51
CA MET A 570 -3.85 -12.25 49.73
C MET A 570 -3.30 -13.39 50.61
N SER A 571 -2.53 -13.08 51.66
CA SER A 571 -2.04 -14.09 52.62
C SER A 571 -3.18 -14.73 53.41
N ALA A 572 -4.20 -13.95 53.79
CA ALA A 572 -5.39 -14.47 54.46
C ALA A 572 -6.22 -15.39 53.54
N ILE A 573 -6.37 -15.04 52.27
CA ILE A 573 -7.04 -15.91 51.28
C ILE A 573 -6.22 -17.18 51.05
N LEU A 574 -4.89 -17.07 50.93
CA LEU A 574 -3.99 -18.20 50.77
C LEU A 574 -4.05 -19.16 51.97
N ALA A 575 -4.14 -18.63 53.19
CA ALA A 575 -4.30 -19.43 54.41
C ALA A 575 -5.64 -20.17 54.49
N SER A 576 -6.67 -19.72 53.75
CA SER A 576 -7.96 -20.40 53.67
C SER A 576 -7.98 -21.58 52.70
N TYR A 577 -6.93 -21.76 51.89
CA TYR A 577 -6.86 -22.84 50.92
C TYR A 577 -6.64 -24.19 51.59
N GLN A 578 -7.47 -25.15 51.19
CA GLN A 578 -7.31 -26.56 51.51
C GLN A 578 -7.55 -27.36 50.22
N SER A 579 -6.57 -28.17 49.83
CA SER A 579 -6.67 -28.98 48.61
C SER A 579 -7.90 -29.90 48.67
N GLY A 580 -8.74 -29.84 47.64
CA GLY A 580 -9.90 -30.72 47.47
C GLY A 580 -11.16 -30.39 48.30
N THR A 581 -11.14 -29.36 49.16
CA THR A 581 -12.30 -29.00 50.02
C THR A 581 -12.84 -27.58 49.79
N THR A 582 -12.40 -26.89 48.73
CA THR A 582 -12.81 -25.51 48.42
C THR A 582 -14.22 -25.41 47.83
N THR A 583 -14.99 -24.40 48.28
CA THR A 583 -16.35 -24.14 47.77
C THR A 583 -16.32 -23.43 46.40
N ASP A 584 -17.36 -23.63 45.58
CA ASP A 584 -17.48 -22.96 44.28
C ASP A 584 -17.52 -21.43 44.40
N THR A 585 -18.10 -20.92 45.49
CA THR A 585 -18.11 -19.49 45.83
C THR A 585 -16.70 -18.95 46.07
N TRP A 586 -15.86 -19.71 46.77
CA TRP A 586 -14.47 -19.36 47.04
C TRP A 586 -13.63 -19.39 45.76
N LYS A 587 -13.86 -20.38 44.88
CA LYS A 587 -13.19 -20.46 43.56
C LYS A 587 -13.54 -19.26 42.68
N SER A 588 -14.82 -18.88 42.62
CA SER A 588 -15.29 -17.71 41.88
C SER A 588 -14.64 -16.40 42.36
N ILE A 589 -14.46 -16.24 43.67
CA ILE A 589 -13.76 -15.09 44.25
C ILE A 589 -12.29 -15.07 43.81
N CYS A 590 -11.60 -16.22 43.88
CA CYS A 590 -10.19 -16.31 43.44
C CYS A 590 -10.03 -16.05 41.93
N GLU A 591 -11.00 -16.48 41.13
CA GLU A 591 -11.00 -16.29 39.68
C GLU A 591 -11.26 -14.82 39.31
N SER A 592 -12.19 -14.14 40.01
CA SER A 592 -12.38 -12.68 39.90
C SER A 592 -11.10 -11.92 40.26
N LEU A 593 -10.46 -12.29 41.37
CA LEU A 593 -9.20 -11.67 41.81
C LEU A 593 -8.07 -11.90 40.80
N CYS A 594 -8.00 -13.07 40.18
CA CYS A 594 -7.04 -13.39 39.12
C CYS A 594 -7.18 -12.47 37.90
N VAL A 595 -8.42 -12.16 37.48
CA VAL A 595 -8.70 -11.24 36.36
C VAL A 595 -8.25 -9.82 36.68
N ASP A 596 -8.43 -9.36 37.91
CA ASP A 596 -8.06 -8.00 38.32
C ASP A 596 -6.54 -7.80 38.50
N MET A 597 -5.76 -8.89 38.61
CA MET A 597 -4.32 -8.87 38.91
C MET A 597 -3.40 -8.88 37.67
N VAL A 598 -3.73 -8.12 36.62
CA VAL A 598 -2.95 -8.09 35.36
C VAL A 598 -1.50 -7.64 35.57
N ASP A 599 -1.27 -6.67 36.47
CA ASP A 599 0.06 -6.09 36.71
C ASP A 599 0.93 -6.93 37.67
N ARG A 600 0.40 -8.03 38.23
CA ARG A 600 1.08 -8.87 39.23
C ARG A 600 1.08 -10.34 38.82
N PRO A 601 1.97 -10.75 37.91
CA PRO A 601 1.92 -12.08 37.32
C PRO A 601 2.14 -13.22 38.31
N TYR A 602 2.94 -13.00 39.37
CA TYR A 602 3.19 -14.01 40.40
C TYR A 602 1.97 -14.27 41.29
N LEU A 603 1.28 -13.23 41.74
CA LEU A 603 0.02 -13.38 42.50
C LEU A 603 -1.07 -13.96 41.61
N LYS A 604 -1.20 -13.47 40.37
CA LYS A 604 -2.14 -14.01 39.40
C LYS A 604 -1.95 -15.52 39.22
N ALA A 605 -0.70 -15.98 39.10
CA ALA A 605 -0.39 -17.39 38.99
C ALA A 605 -0.75 -18.19 40.26
N ILE A 606 -0.49 -17.63 41.45
CA ILE A 606 -0.95 -18.21 42.72
C ILE A 606 -2.48 -18.41 42.69
N PHE A 607 -3.26 -17.38 42.41
CA PHE A 607 -4.73 -17.48 42.43
C PHE A 607 -5.30 -18.35 41.31
N ALA A 608 -4.67 -18.33 40.13
CA ALA A 608 -5.03 -19.21 39.03
C ALA A 608 -4.86 -20.69 39.43
N TYR A 609 -3.77 -21.02 40.13
CA TYR A 609 -3.55 -22.36 40.66
C TYR A 609 -4.62 -22.74 41.69
N ILE A 610 -4.79 -21.93 42.72
CA ILE A 610 -5.63 -22.28 43.87
C ILE A 610 -7.13 -22.33 43.48
N ALA A 611 -7.56 -21.54 42.50
CA ALA A 611 -8.92 -21.59 41.97
C ALA A 611 -9.23 -22.88 41.16
N SER A 612 -8.23 -23.41 40.45
CA SER A 612 -8.44 -24.48 39.46
C SER A 612 -7.85 -25.84 39.85
N ASP A 613 -6.90 -25.85 40.80
CA ASP A 613 -6.07 -27.01 41.14
C ASP A 613 -5.30 -27.58 39.92
N ASP A 614 -5.04 -26.74 38.92
CA ASP A 614 -4.39 -27.11 37.65
C ASP A 614 -3.07 -26.36 37.44
N TRP A 615 -1.97 -27.12 37.42
CA TRP A 615 -0.63 -26.60 37.16
C TRP A 615 -0.44 -26.05 35.75
N PHE A 616 -1.21 -26.49 34.74
CA PHE A 616 -1.08 -25.96 33.39
C PHE A 616 -1.45 -24.47 33.31
N ARG A 617 -2.39 -24.00 34.14
CA ARG A 617 -2.72 -22.56 34.22
C ARG A 617 -1.55 -21.70 34.69
N VAL A 618 -0.76 -22.18 35.65
CA VAL A 618 0.48 -21.51 36.08
C VAL A 618 1.52 -21.52 34.96
N LEU A 619 1.67 -22.66 34.29
CA LEU A 619 2.67 -22.86 33.24
C LEU A 619 2.33 -22.15 31.91
N ASP A 620 1.08 -21.74 31.71
CA ASP A 620 0.64 -20.96 30.54
C ASP A 620 0.55 -19.45 30.84
N GLU A 621 0.83 -19.00 32.06
CA GLU A 621 0.83 -17.57 32.41
C GLU A 621 1.97 -16.84 31.68
N PRO A 622 1.68 -15.96 30.70
CA PRO A 622 2.70 -15.28 29.90
C PRO A 622 3.52 -14.29 30.72
N GLY A 623 2.94 -13.82 31.84
CA GLY A 623 3.60 -12.94 32.78
C GLY A 623 4.65 -13.63 33.64
N LEU A 624 4.86 -14.95 33.57
CA LEU A 624 5.95 -15.65 34.28
C LEU A 624 7.14 -15.95 33.36
N PRO A 625 8.39 -15.73 33.83
CA PRO A 625 9.59 -16.06 33.05
C PRO A 625 9.60 -17.53 32.62
N LEU A 626 9.97 -17.80 31.37
CA LEU A 626 10.01 -19.16 30.84
C LEU A 626 10.84 -20.11 31.71
N ARG A 627 11.98 -19.62 32.20
CA ARG A 627 12.90 -20.34 33.10
C ARG A 627 12.20 -20.88 34.36
N GLU A 628 11.35 -20.06 34.98
CA GLU A 628 10.64 -20.40 36.21
C GLU A 628 9.50 -21.38 35.91
N ARG A 629 8.74 -21.14 34.83
CA ARG A 629 7.72 -22.09 34.36
C ARG A 629 8.32 -23.46 34.06
N MET A 630 9.48 -23.53 33.41
CA MET A 630 10.14 -24.82 33.15
C MET A 630 10.66 -25.49 34.43
N ALA A 631 11.17 -24.73 35.40
CA ALA A 631 11.60 -25.29 36.68
C ALA A 631 10.43 -25.88 37.49
N ILE A 632 9.27 -25.21 37.48
CA ILE A 632 8.03 -25.72 38.09
C ILE A 632 7.59 -27.00 37.39
N ALA A 633 7.52 -26.99 36.05
CA ALA A 633 7.12 -28.15 35.26
C ALA A 633 8.00 -29.39 35.55
N LEU A 634 9.32 -29.21 35.65
CA LEU A 634 10.26 -30.30 35.91
C LEU A 634 10.13 -30.94 37.30
N ARG A 635 9.57 -30.22 38.28
CA ARG A 635 9.40 -30.72 39.66
C ARG A 635 8.05 -31.37 39.89
N ILE A 636 7.01 -30.88 39.23
CA ILE A 636 5.62 -31.21 39.56
C ILE A 636 4.97 -32.14 38.53
N LEU A 637 5.22 -31.92 37.24
CA LEU A 637 4.55 -32.68 36.18
C LEU A 637 5.18 -34.07 36.00
N ASP A 638 4.37 -35.05 35.61
CA ASP A 638 4.84 -36.38 35.23
C ASP A 638 5.69 -36.35 33.93
N ASP A 639 6.36 -37.46 33.62
CA ASP A 639 7.29 -37.50 32.48
C ASP A 639 6.62 -37.23 31.12
N ASP A 640 5.35 -37.61 30.95
CA ASP A 640 4.57 -37.45 29.72
C ASP A 640 4.08 -36.00 29.55
N GLN A 641 3.62 -35.38 30.64
CA GLN A 641 3.22 -33.99 30.70
C GLN A 641 4.40 -33.04 30.47
N VAL A 642 5.59 -33.34 31.02
CA VAL A 642 6.81 -32.57 30.71
C VAL A 642 7.18 -32.72 29.23
N CYS A 643 7.05 -33.93 28.66
CA CYS A 643 7.28 -34.17 27.23
C CYS A 643 6.30 -33.36 26.36
N TYR A 644 5.02 -33.33 26.72
CA TYR A 644 4.00 -32.54 26.03
C TYR A 644 4.30 -31.04 26.11
N LYS A 645 4.58 -30.53 27.30
CA LYS A 645 4.83 -29.09 27.51
C LYS A 645 6.10 -28.62 26.81
N SER A 646 7.17 -29.41 26.85
CA SER A 646 8.44 -29.06 26.20
C SER A 646 8.33 -29.01 24.67
N LYS A 647 7.42 -29.78 24.05
CA LYS A 647 7.09 -29.69 22.62
C LYS A 647 6.25 -28.47 22.26
N LYS A 648 5.29 -28.07 23.10
CA LYS A 648 4.35 -26.96 22.85
C LYS A 648 4.96 -25.57 23.09
N THR A 649 6.07 -25.50 23.85
CA THR A 649 6.73 -24.24 24.23
C THR A 649 7.82 -23.82 23.22
N LEU A 650 8.15 -24.69 22.26
CA LEU A 650 8.85 -24.37 21.00
C LEU A 650 7.83 -23.95 19.95
#